data_AF-A0A291Q2V7-F1
#
_entry.id   AF-A0A291Q2V7-F1
#
_cell.length_a   1.000
_cell.length_b   1.000
_cell.length_c   1.000
_cell.angle_alpha   90.00
_cell.angle_beta   90.00
_cell.angle_gamma   90.00
#
_symmetry.space_group_name_H-M   'P 1'
#
loop_
_entity.id
_entity.type
_entity.pdbx_description
1 polymer ?
#
loop_
_entity_poly.entity_id
_entity_poly.type
_entity_poly.pdbx_seq_one_letter_code
_entity_poly.pdbx_strand_id
1 'polypeptide(L)'
;MQEFSSNTADSGPNLAYVEFYVRDAAATAAELRHKYGFETCAKAGSARSGSDHYSLALRQGNITLVVTQGEAAHAYVERHGDGVADIAFQVDDVRAAFAAAVRAGARVVREPGDSDGGDAAVAVFGDIVHSLLDRAMSLPPEFSDAPEFSDHSADAAARTGGFEDLDHFAVCVEAGELGGLVEFWQRAFGFRSVFQEHISVGSQAMNSEVVQNAGGDVTFTIIEPDLRARPGQINEFLEAHQGPGIQHLALSTRNIVETLDRLSTQGVETLNVPDMYYDALPERVTVTEYAIGSLRKSRILVDEDHNGRLFQVFTRSVHPRGTFFFEVLERCGAETFGSNNIHALYAAVESERVASEVAEVTQAVCLDDLAQQAATQLPRDVWDFIEGGSGRETTLAHNRTALDGVRLVPRVLADVSRPRTATRLLGVDADMPVAVAPMAYHALVHPEGELATARAAAAAGVPLVAGMLSSRPLEQIAREGRPPLLQLYWLRDRAQLLRLVRRAEEIGCPGLMLTVDAPRMGRRLRDLRRRFVLPSHVRPVNLDEDLRPGTGADTGTGTGIGTGGRAPTVAEHTDAVFDASLSWPDLEWLREQTALPLLLKGVLDPADAARAASAGIDAIVVSNHGGRQLDGAVAAVAALPAVCAAVEGACDVLLDSGIRSGTDVLRALALGAKGVLLGRPVLWGLAVGGEQGVGEVFSLLKQEIEDALALSGCPGPEAARGLAAVLDGSDRTTRSASREAAPCTETC
;
A
#
# COMPACT_ATOMS: atom_id res chain seq x y z
N MET A 1 59.88 22.87 44.75
CA MET A 1 60.30 21.89 43.74
C MET A 1 59.46 20.66 43.98
N GLN A 2 58.59 20.37 43.02
CA GLN A 2 57.67 19.23 42.97
C GLN A 2 58.45 17.92 42.99
N GLU A 3 57.98 16.93 43.76
CA GLU A 3 58.12 15.53 43.36
C GLU A 3 56.73 15.08 42.89
N PHE A 4 56.68 14.74 41.61
CA PHE A 4 55.49 14.35 40.89
C PHE A 4 54.98 13.00 41.40
N SER A 5 53.72 13.00 41.83
CA SER A 5 52.87 11.82 41.91
C SER A 5 52.72 11.26 40.49
N SER A 6 53.26 10.07 40.22
CA SER A 6 52.88 9.29 39.05
C SER A 6 51.48 8.73 39.29
N ASN A 7 50.47 9.52 38.95
CA ASN A 7 49.09 9.09 38.85
C ASN A 7 49.02 8.15 37.63
N THR A 8 49.12 6.83 37.85
CA THR A 8 48.72 5.85 36.83
C THR A 8 47.22 6.00 36.68
N ALA A 9 46.79 6.62 35.58
CA ALA A 9 45.38 6.69 35.22
C ALA A 9 44.84 5.26 35.15
N ASP A 10 43.85 4.96 35.98
CA ASP A 10 43.13 3.69 36.00
C ASP A 10 42.34 3.59 34.69
N SER A 11 42.94 2.94 33.68
CA SER A 11 42.29 2.61 32.42
C SER A 11 41.36 1.44 32.68
N GLY A 12 40.10 1.72 33.00
CA GLY A 12 39.06 0.70 33.20
C GLY A 12 39.00 -0.36 32.08
N PRO A 13 38.21 -1.44 32.25
CA PRO A 13 38.23 -2.57 31.32
C PRO A 13 37.87 -2.16 29.89
N ASN A 14 38.52 -2.79 28.91
CA ASN A 14 38.14 -2.70 27.50
C ASN A 14 37.43 -3.98 27.06
N LEU A 15 36.60 -3.90 26.03
CA LEU A 15 35.95 -5.08 25.47
C LEU A 15 36.96 -5.96 24.71
N ALA A 16 37.03 -7.24 25.06
CA ALA A 16 37.82 -8.25 24.34
C ALA A 16 36.99 -8.89 23.22
N TYR A 17 35.87 -9.49 23.60
CA TYR A 17 34.92 -10.13 22.70
C TYR A 17 33.55 -10.27 23.38
N VAL A 18 32.52 -10.55 22.56
CA VAL A 18 31.19 -10.92 23.02
C VAL A 18 30.91 -12.36 22.60
N GLU A 19 30.60 -13.24 23.55
CA GLU A 19 30.31 -14.63 23.26
C GLU A 19 28.82 -14.89 23.21
N PHE A 20 28.39 -15.52 22.11
CA PHE A 20 27.06 -16.03 21.88
C PHE A 20 27.03 -17.54 22.11
N TYR A 21 26.10 -17.99 22.94
CA TYR A 21 25.73 -19.39 23.01
C TYR A 21 24.63 -19.65 22.00
N VAL A 22 24.88 -20.61 21.10
CA VAL A 22 24.02 -20.90 19.96
C VAL A 22 23.84 -22.40 19.76
N ARG A 23 22.74 -22.78 19.13
CA ARG A 23 22.46 -24.19 18.81
C ARG A 23 23.46 -24.77 17.79
N ASP A 24 23.82 -23.99 16.78
CA ASP A 24 24.75 -24.41 15.72
C ASP A 24 25.73 -23.27 15.41
N ALA A 25 26.94 -23.38 15.97
CA ALA A 25 27.98 -22.36 15.84
C ALA A 25 28.44 -22.17 14.38
N ALA A 26 28.43 -23.23 13.57
CA ALA A 26 28.85 -23.14 12.17
C ALA A 26 27.79 -22.44 11.32
N ALA A 27 26.51 -22.74 11.53
CA ALA A 27 25.41 -22.07 10.84
C ALA A 27 25.34 -20.59 11.21
N THR A 28 25.40 -20.25 12.50
CA THR A 28 25.37 -18.85 12.94
C THR A 28 26.58 -18.07 12.44
N ALA A 29 27.79 -18.66 12.46
CA ALA A 29 28.97 -18.04 11.87
C ALA A 29 28.81 -17.79 10.37
N ALA A 30 28.26 -18.75 9.62
CA ALA A 30 28.02 -18.58 8.19
C ALA A 30 27.02 -17.43 7.91
N GLU A 31 25.97 -17.30 8.73
CA GLU A 31 25.01 -16.20 8.64
C GLU A 31 25.65 -14.85 8.95
N LEU A 32 26.39 -14.72 10.05
CA LEU A 32 27.10 -13.48 10.41
C LEU A 32 28.11 -13.05 9.35
N ARG A 33 28.78 -14.00 8.71
CA ARG A 33 29.68 -13.72 7.58
C ARG A 33 28.92 -13.25 6.34
N HIS A 34 27.87 -13.98 5.95
CA HIS A 34 27.14 -13.70 4.72
C HIS A 34 26.32 -12.40 4.81
N LYS A 35 25.53 -12.26 5.88
CA LYS A 35 24.59 -11.15 6.05
C LYS A 35 25.24 -9.90 6.59
N TYR A 36 26.10 -10.04 7.60
CA TYR A 36 26.66 -8.91 8.33
C TYR A 36 28.12 -8.61 7.96
N GLY A 37 28.79 -9.47 7.20
CA GLY A 37 30.13 -9.23 6.67
C GLY A 37 31.27 -9.49 7.66
N PHE A 38 31.03 -10.25 8.73
CA PHE A 38 32.10 -10.69 9.64
C PHE A 38 33.05 -11.69 8.96
N GLU A 39 34.24 -11.88 9.52
CA GLU A 39 35.21 -12.87 9.05
C GLU A 39 35.68 -13.77 10.19
N THR A 40 35.79 -15.08 9.95
CA THR A 40 36.33 -16.01 10.95
C THR A 40 37.82 -15.78 11.12
N CYS A 41 38.27 -15.44 12.33
CA CYS A 41 39.67 -15.19 12.65
C CYS A 41 40.32 -16.30 13.48
N ALA A 42 39.57 -16.97 14.35
CA ALA A 42 40.09 -18.05 15.18
C ALA A 42 39.02 -19.11 15.50
N LYS A 43 39.47 -20.28 15.97
CA LYS A 43 38.59 -21.36 16.43
C LYS A 43 39.17 -22.07 17.65
N ALA A 44 38.28 -22.57 18.50
CA ALA A 44 38.61 -23.46 19.61
C ALA A 44 37.78 -24.75 19.52
N GLY A 45 38.38 -25.89 19.88
CA GLY A 45 37.73 -27.20 19.82
C GLY A 45 37.51 -27.77 18.42
N SER A 46 36.71 -28.83 18.32
CA SER A 46 36.39 -29.53 17.06
C SER A 46 34.97 -30.06 17.07
N ALA A 47 34.20 -29.74 16.04
CA ALA A 47 32.85 -30.27 15.85
C ALA A 47 32.81 -31.81 15.64
N ARG A 48 33.94 -32.47 15.39
CA ARG A 48 34.03 -33.90 15.01
C ARG A 48 34.37 -34.86 16.15
N SER A 49 34.75 -34.39 17.34
CA SER A 49 35.35 -35.25 18.38
C SER A 49 34.43 -35.66 19.53
N GLY A 50 33.14 -35.29 19.55
CA GLY A 50 32.26 -35.61 20.69
C GLY A 50 32.74 -34.98 22.01
N SER A 51 33.65 -34.01 21.93
CA SER A 51 33.93 -33.06 23.00
C SER A 51 32.96 -31.90 22.80
N ASP A 52 32.01 -31.75 23.71
CA ASP A 52 30.86 -30.84 23.68
C ASP A 52 31.24 -29.35 23.80
N HIS A 53 32.27 -28.86 23.11
CA HIS A 53 32.62 -27.44 23.08
C HIS A 53 33.32 -27.09 21.75
N TYR A 54 32.70 -26.22 20.95
CA TYR A 54 33.22 -25.74 19.68
C TYR A 54 32.87 -24.26 19.52
N SER A 55 33.90 -23.45 19.28
CA SER A 55 33.78 -21.99 19.21
C SER A 55 34.45 -21.43 17.96
N LEU A 56 33.81 -20.43 17.36
CA LEU A 56 34.33 -19.67 16.23
C LEU A 56 34.38 -18.19 16.60
N ALA A 57 35.57 -17.59 16.52
CA ALA A 57 35.75 -16.15 16.68
C ALA A 57 35.63 -15.47 15.30
N LEU A 58 34.82 -14.42 15.25
CA LEU A 58 34.43 -13.65 14.08
C LEU A 58 34.78 -12.18 14.33
N ARG A 59 35.43 -11.52 13.37
CA ARG A 59 35.87 -10.13 13.51
C ARG A 59 35.38 -9.25 12.36
N GLN A 60 35.03 -8.01 12.68
CA GLN A 60 34.78 -6.92 11.73
C GLN A 60 35.05 -5.60 12.45
N GLY A 61 35.87 -4.73 11.87
CA GLY A 61 36.35 -3.55 12.59
C GLY A 61 37.03 -3.94 13.90
N ASN A 62 36.66 -3.26 14.99
CA ASN A 62 37.10 -3.56 16.35
C ASN A 62 36.19 -4.56 17.08
N ILE A 63 35.15 -5.07 16.41
CA ILE A 63 34.17 -5.99 17.00
C ILE A 63 34.69 -7.42 16.86
N THR A 64 34.80 -8.12 17.99
CA THR A 64 35.04 -9.57 18.01
C THR A 64 33.84 -10.28 18.62
N LEU A 65 33.17 -11.12 17.84
CA LEU A 65 32.08 -12.00 18.28
C LEU A 65 32.57 -13.43 18.33
N VAL A 66 32.28 -14.15 19.41
CA VAL A 66 32.55 -15.59 19.51
C VAL A 66 31.21 -16.30 19.46
N VAL A 67 31.03 -17.28 18.59
CA VAL A 67 29.85 -18.15 18.60
C VAL A 67 30.25 -19.53 19.08
N THR A 68 29.56 -20.01 20.12
CA THR A 68 29.93 -21.22 20.84
C THR A 68 28.74 -22.17 20.91
N GLN A 69 29.01 -23.43 20.60
CA GLN A 69 28.11 -24.56 20.81
C GLN A 69 28.78 -25.55 21.76
N GLY A 70 27.98 -26.26 22.56
CA GLY A 70 28.49 -27.18 23.56
C GLY A 70 27.53 -27.45 24.70
N GLU A 71 27.85 -28.30 25.67
CA GLU A 71 26.91 -28.70 26.73
C GLU A 71 26.37 -27.49 27.51
N ALA A 72 27.27 -26.60 27.98
CA ALA A 72 26.90 -25.36 28.66
C ALA A 72 26.10 -24.41 27.76
N ALA A 73 26.48 -24.32 26.47
CA ALA A 73 25.76 -23.49 25.50
C ALA A 73 24.36 -24.04 25.19
N HIS A 74 24.19 -25.36 25.10
CA HIS A 74 22.88 -25.99 24.91
C HIS A 74 21.96 -25.71 26.11
N ALA A 75 22.47 -25.84 27.34
CA ALA A 75 21.68 -25.53 28.54
C ALA A 75 21.20 -24.06 28.55
N TYR A 76 22.08 -23.13 28.17
CA TYR A 76 21.71 -21.71 28.01
C TYR A 76 20.65 -21.53 26.91
N VAL A 77 20.89 -22.09 25.73
CA VAL A 77 20.01 -21.97 24.55
C VAL A 77 18.63 -22.60 24.78
N GLU A 78 18.54 -23.68 25.54
CA GLU A 78 17.25 -24.28 25.92
C GLU A 78 16.42 -23.34 26.81
N ARG A 79 17.09 -22.62 27.71
CA ARG A 79 16.45 -21.70 28.64
C ARG A 79 16.12 -20.35 27.99
N HIS A 80 17.10 -19.72 27.36
CA HIS A 80 17.03 -18.34 26.89
C HIS A 80 16.80 -18.22 25.38
N GLY A 81 17.21 -19.24 24.63
CA GLY A 81 17.43 -19.13 23.18
C GLY A 81 18.87 -18.76 22.85
N ASP A 82 19.17 -18.66 21.55
CA ASP A 82 20.47 -18.17 21.08
C ASP A 82 20.65 -16.71 21.54
N GLY A 83 21.80 -16.38 22.14
CA GLY A 83 22.02 -15.04 22.70
C GLY A 83 23.39 -14.87 23.34
N VAL A 84 23.65 -13.65 23.82
CA VAL A 84 24.92 -13.29 24.49
C VAL A 84 24.98 -13.97 25.85
N ALA A 85 26.04 -14.73 26.11
CA ALA A 85 26.27 -15.43 27.37
C ALA A 85 27.50 -14.91 28.14
N ASP A 86 28.48 -14.35 27.43
CA ASP A 86 29.68 -13.74 28.03
C ASP A 86 30.02 -12.40 27.36
N ILE A 87 30.42 -11.44 28.18
CA ILE A 87 31.03 -10.19 27.74
C ILE A 87 32.42 -10.14 28.37
N ALA A 88 33.43 -10.44 27.55
CA ALA A 88 34.80 -10.56 28.01
C ALA A 88 35.51 -9.21 28.05
N PHE A 89 36.19 -8.93 29.16
CA PHE A 89 36.95 -7.71 29.38
C PHE A 89 38.45 -7.97 29.44
N GLN A 90 39.22 -7.10 28.81
CA GLN A 90 40.65 -6.95 29.05
C GLN A 90 40.87 -6.03 30.25
N VAL A 91 41.63 -6.50 31.24
CA VAL A 91 41.94 -5.78 32.48
C VAL A 91 43.43 -5.78 32.76
N ASP A 92 43.90 -4.72 33.42
CA ASP A 92 45.33 -4.55 33.75
C ASP A 92 45.81 -5.57 34.78
N ASP A 93 44.93 -5.99 35.70
CA ASP A 93 45.19 -7.04 36.70
C ASP A 93 43.92 -7.89 36.88
N VAL A 94 43.98 -9.12 36.36
CA VAL A 94 42.87 -10.08 36.39
C VAL A 94 42.49 -10.47 37.82
N ARG A 95 43.46 -10.62 38.74
CA ARG A 95 43.17 -10.97 40.13
C ARG A 95 42.50 -9.80 40.86
N ALA A 96 42.98 -8.58 40.65
CA ALA A 96 42.41 -7.39 41.27
C ALA A 96 40.98 -7.15 40.78
N ALA A 97 40.74 -7.24 39.47
CA ALA A 97 39.42 -7.10 38.86
C ALA A 97 38.47 -8.21 39.33
N PHE A 98 38.91 -9.47 39.35
CA PHE A 98 38.13 -10.59 39.87
C PHE A 98 37.74 -10.37 41.33
N ALA A 99 38.70 -10.00 42.18
CA ALA A 99 38.44 -9.74 43.59
C ALA A 99 37.50 -8.54 43.80
N ALA A 100 37.59 -7.50 42.97
CA ALA A 100 36.66 -6.37 42.98
C ALA A 100 35.24 -6.81 42.60
N ALA A 101 35.08 -7.60 41.54
CA ALA A 101 33.79 -8.14 41.13
C ALA A 101 33.16 -9.04 42.20
N VAL A 102 33.93 -9.94 42.82
CA VAL A 102 33.42 -10.80 43.91
C VAL A 102 33.02 -9.96 45.13
N ARG A 103 33.80 -8.93 45.49
CA ARG A 103 33.41 -7.98 46.57
C ARG A 103 32.15 -7.18 46.24
N ALA A 104 31.93 -6.87 44.97
CA ALA A 104 30.73 -6.17 44.50
C ALA A 104 29.50 -7.10 44.43
N GLY A 105 29.66 -8.41 44.59
CA GLY A 105 28.56 -9.38 44.69
C GLY A 105 28.51 -10.42 43.57
N ALA A 106 29.49 -10.48 42.67
CA ALA A 106 29.50 -11.45 41.59
C ALA A 106 29.69 -12.89 42.09
N ARG A 107 29.04 -13.85 41.42
CA ARG A 107 29.24 -15.28 41.68
C ARG A 107 30.47 -15.78 40.93
N VAL A 108 31.35 -16.50 41.62
CA VAL A 108 32.55 -17.09 41.00
C VAL A 108 32.15 -18.15 39.98
N VAL A 109 32.69 -18.04 38.76
CA VAL A 109 32.57 -19.04 37.69
C VAL A 109 33.91 -19.74 37.47
N ARG A 110 35.00 -18.98 37.35
CA ARG A 110 36.37 -19.48 37.22
C ARG A 110 37.32 -18.57 38.01
N GLU A 111 38.10 -19.17 38.92
CA GLU A 111 39.11 -18.44 39.70
C GLU A 111 40.35 -18.12 38.84
N PRO A 112 41.06 -17.01 39.10
CA PRO A 112 42.29 -16.68 38.40
C PRO A 112 43.40 -17.71 38.69
N GLY A 113 44.05 -18.24 37.65
CA GLY A 113 45.16 -19.19 37.76
C GLY A 113 46.37 -18.65 38.52
N ASP A 114 47.34 -19.51 38.89
CA ASP A 114 48.45 -19.19 39.81
C ASP A 114 49.58 -18.27 39.25
N SER A 115 49.62 -18.01 37.95
CA SER A 115 50.60 -17.11 37.30
C SER A 115 50.13 -15.66 37.18
N ASP A 116 51.09 -14.72 37.12
CA ASP A 116 50.84 -13.33 36.70
C ASP A 116 50.60 -13.34 35.18
N GLY A 117 49.33 -13.40 34.77
CA GLY A 117 48.89 -13.65 33.40
C GLY A 117 48.04 -14.92 33.36
N GLY A 118 46.73 -14.74 33.26
CA GLY A 118 45.72 -15.79 33.25
C GLY A 118 44.34 -15.21 33.00
N ASP A 119 43.31 -16.04 33.04
CA ASP A 119 41.93 -15.65 32.84
C ASP A 119 41.08 -16.01 34.06
N ALA A 120 40.02 -15.25 34.29
CA ALA A 120 39.03 -15.53 35.34
C ALA A 120 37.62 -15.27 34.80
N ALA A 121 36.59 -15.76 35.47
CA ALA A 121 35.21 -15.50 35.07
C ALA A 121 34.28 -15.35 36.27
N VAL A 122 33.35 -14.40 36.16
CA VAL A 122 32.34 -14.13 37.18
C VAL A 122 30.96 -13.98 36.55
N ALA A 123 29.93 -14.52 37.20
CA ALA A 123 28.53 -14.32 36.78
C ALA A 123 27.95 -13.11 37.51
N VAL A 124 27.26 -12.24 36.78
CA VAL A 124 26.87 -10.92 37.26
C VAL A 124 25.36 -10.75 37.39
N PHE A 125 24.62 -10.94 36.31
CA PHE A 125 23.17 -10.81 36.27
C PHE A 125 22.58 -11.88 35.36
N GLY A 126 21.39 -12.38 35.70
CA GLY A 126 20.82 -13.54 35.02
C GLY A 126 21.83 -14.69 34.93
N ASP A 127 22.01 -15.22 33.72
CA ASP A 127 23.01 -16.23 33.39
C ASP A 127 24.21 -15.64 32.59
N ILE A 128 24.41 -14.31 32.63
CA ILE A 128 25.49 -13.60 31.93
C ILE A 128 26.79 -13.62 32.74
N VAL A 129 27.88 -13.94 32.04
CA VAL A 129 29.24 -14.01 32.55
C VAL A 129 30.06 -12.80 32.07
N HIS A 130 31.06 -12.42 32.85
CA HIS A 130 32.19 -11.62 32.41
C HIS A 130 33.48 -12.43 32.56
N SER A 131 34.05 -12.85 31.45
CA SER A 131 35.44 -13.30 31.40
C SER A 131 36.38 -12.10 31.55
N LEU A 132 37.41 -12.25 32.38
CA LEU A 132 38.45 -11.26 32.64
C LEU A 132 39.76 -11.80 32.10
N LEU A 133 40.31 -11.09 31.13
CA LEU A 133 41.54 -11.45 30.43
C LEU A 133 42.63 -10.43 30.73
N ASP A 134 43.87 -10.90 30.77
CA ASP A 134 45.03 -10.02 30.77
C ASP A 134 45.01 -9.14 29.50
N ARG A 135 45.43 -7.87 29.60
CA ARG A 135 45.52 -6.92 28.47
C ARG A 135 46.28 -7.47 27.26
N ALA A 136 47.22 -8.39 27.45
CA ALA A 136 47.96 -9.03 26.37
C ALA A 136 47.12 -10.04 25.56
N MET A 137 45.95 -10.45 26.04
CA MET A 137 45.09 -11.48 25.45
C MET A 137 43.84 -10.87 24.82
N SER A 138 43.60 -11.17 23.54
CA SER A 138 42.34 -10.81 22.85
C SER A 138 41.34 -11.98 22.79
N LEU A 139 41.82 -13.21 22.91
CA LEU A 139 41.04 -14.43 23.00
C LEU A 139 41.69 -15.39 24.02
N PRO A 140 40.95 -16.35 24.58
CA PRO A 140 41.49 -17.39 25.45
C PRO A 140 42.57 -18.25 24.76
N PRO A 141 43.51 -18.87 25.50
CA PRO A 141 44.66 -19.59 24.93
C PRO A 141 44.30 -20.82 24.09
N GLU A 142 43.09 -21.37 24.25
CA GLU A 142 42.56 -22.50 23.49
C GLU A 142 42.18 -22.15 22.04
N PHE A 143 42.10 -20.85 21.70
CA PHE A 143 41.87 -20.42 20.32
C PHE A 143 43.14 -20.53 19.49
N SER A 144 42.97 -21.11 18.30
CA SER A 144 44.00 -21.18 17.27
C SER A 144 43.57 -20.40 16.05
N ASP A 145 44.52 -19.70 15.42
CA ASP A 145 44.27 -18.89 14.23
C ASP A 145 43.65 -19.73 13.10
N ALA A 146 42.68 -19.14 12.41
CA ALA A 146 42.11 -19.73 11.21
C ALA A 146 43.09 -19.53 10.03
N PRO A 147 43.53 -20.59 9.32
CA PRO A 147 44.53 -20.48 8.25
C PRO A 147 44.09 -19.67 7.01
N GLU A 148 42.82 -19.27 6.95
CA GLU A 148 42.24 -18.45 5.87
C GLU A 148 42.18 -16.94 6.21
N PHE A 149 42.55 -16.55 7.44
CA PHE A 149 42.52 -15.14 7.85
C PHE A 149 43.79 -14.40 7.41
N SER A 150 43.63 -13.36 6.59
CA SER A 150 44.69 -12.38 6.32
C SER A 150 44.31 -11.07 6.99
N ASP A 151 45.24 -10.47 7.73
CA ASP A 151 45.12 -9.21 8.48
C ASP A 151 44.80 -7.96 7.60
N HIS A 152 44.50 -8.18 6.31
CA HIS A 152 44.15 -7.17 5.32
C HIS A 152 42.68 -6.72 5.39
N SER A 153 41.84 -7.31 6.26
CA SER A 153 40.40 -7.00 6.34
C SER A 153 40.07 -5.72 7.14
N ALA A 154 40.93 -5.31 8.08
CA ALA A 154 40.82 -4.00 8.74
C ALA A 154 40.90 -2.84 7.71
N ASP A 155 41.71 -3.00 6.67
CA ASP A 155 41.89 -2.03 5.58
C ASP A 155 40.80 -2.15 4.50
N ALA A 156 40.01 -3.22 4.48
CA ALA A 156 38.88 -3.44 3.57
C ALA A 156 37.55 -2.88 4.15
N ALA A 157 37.29 -3.07 5.45
CA ALA A 157 36.14 -2.47 6.15
C ALA A 157 36.17 -0.93 6.09
N ALA A 158 37.37 -0.33 6.17
CA ALA A 158 37.59 1.11 6.02
C ALA A 158 37.29 1.66 4.59
N ARG A 159 37.14 0.77 3.58
CA ARG A 159 36.92 1.14 2.18
C ARG A 159 35.49 0.83 1.67
N THR A 160 34.68 0.07 2.40
CA THR A 160 33.32 -0.34 2.00
C THR A 160 32.38 -0.52 3.21
N GLY A 161 31.49 0.45 3.49
CA GLY A 161 30.29 0.39 4.37
C GLY A 161 30.14 -0.74 5.42
N GLY A 162 31.18 -1.02 6.21
CA GLY A 162 31.21 -2.05 7.25
C GLY A 162 30.95 -1.50 8.65
N PHE A 163 30.82 -2.39 9.63
CA PHE A 163 30.72 -2.00 11.04
C PHE A 163 32.11 -1.68 11.63
N GLU A 164 32.19 -0.65 12.47
CA GLU A 164 33.46 -0.18 13.05
C GLU A 164 33.63 -0.67 14.48
N ASP A 165 32.65 -0.36 15.33
CA ASP A 165 32.67 -0.60 16.77
C ASP A 165 31.34 -1.14 17.27
N LEU A 166 31.38 -1.71 18.47
CA LEU A 166 30.19 -2.03 19.23
C LEU A 166 29.84 -0.80 20.08
N ASP A 167 28.76 -0.12 19.73
CA ASP A 167 28.37 1.15 20.36
C ASP A 167 27.89 0.95 21.80
N HIS A 168 26.94 0.05 21.98
CA HIS A 168 26.40 -0.28 23.30
C HIS A 168 25.70 -1.64 23.33
N PHE A 169 25.46 -2.11 24.55
CA PHE A 169 24.66 -3.28 24.87
C PHE A 169 23.32 -2.84 25.48
N ALA A 170 22.21 -3.37 24.99
CA ALA A 170 20.91 -3.16 25.63
C ALA A 170 20.60 -4.31 26.59
N VAL A 171 20.66 -4.01 27.88
CA VAL A 171 20.51 -4.96 28.99
C VAL A 171 19.11 -4.83 29.55
N CYS A 172 18.31 -5.90 29.47
CA CYS A 172 16.99 -5.94 30.09
C CYS A 172 17.06 -6.69 31.41
N VAL A 173 16.56 -6.09 32.49
CA VAL A 173 16.54 -6.67 33.84
C VAL A 173 15.14 -6.65 34.45
N GLU A 174 14.91 -7.45 35.49
CA GLU A 174 13.63 -7.44 36.18
C GLU A 174 13.41 -6.11 36.91
N ALA A 175 12.14 -5.76 37.14
CA ALA A 175 11.79 -4.51 37.81
C ALA A 175 12.40 -4.44 39.22
N GLY A 176 13.21 -3.40 39.47
CA GLY A 176 13.91 -3.17 40.72
C GLY A 176 15.36 -3.65 40.74
N GLU A 177 15.84 -4.32 39.68
CA GLU A 177 17.22 -4.80 39.58
C GLU A 177 18.20 -3.77 38.96
N LEU A 178 17.68 -2.77 38.23
CA LEU A 178 18.50 -1.80 37.49
C LEU A 178 19.54 -1.11 38.39
N GLY A 179 19.10 -0.54 39.52
CA GLY A 179 20.01 0.19 40.41
C GLY A 179 21.11 -0.69 41.01
N GLY A 180 20.78 -1.96 41.31
CA GLY A 180 21.75 -2.92 41.84
C GLY A 180 22.83 -3.28 40.81
N LEU A 181 22.45 -3.45 39.55
CA LEU A 181 23.39 -3.74 38.47
C LEU A 181 24.29 -2.55 38.14
N VAL A 182 23.75 -1.33 38.14
CA VAL A 182 24.53 -0.09 38.01
C VAL A 182 25.59 0.01 39.11
N GLU A 183 25.18 -0.16 40.38
CA GLU A 183 26.10 -0.12 41.52
C GLU A 183 27.19 -1.21 41.42
N PHE A 184 26.84 -2.39 40.90
CA PHE A 184 27.79 -3.47 40.67
C PHE A 184 28.90 -3.02 39.70
N TRP A 185 28.56 -2.54 38.51
CA TRP A 185 29.57 -2.15 37.51
C TRP A 185 30.41 -0.94 37.94
N GLN A 186 29.82 0.00 38.69
CA GLN A 186 30.57 1.11 39.30
C GLN A 186 31.62 0.61 40.29
N ARG A 187 31.28 -0.34 41.17
CA ARG A 187 32.18 -0.86 42.21
C ARG A 187 33.18 -1.89 41.69
N ALA A 188 32.76 -2.75 40.75
CA ALA A 188 33.57 -3.84 40.22
C ALA A 188 34.59 -3.34 39.19
N PHE A 189 34.17 -2.43 38.30
CA PHE A 189 34.92 -2.07 37.10
C PHE A 189 35.07 -0.56 36.86
N GLY A 190 34.58 0.28 37.78
CA GLY A 190 34.77 1.72 37.70
C GLY A 190 33.95 2.42 36.61
N PHE A 191 32.87 1.79 36.14
CA PHE A 191 31.93 2.43 35.20
C PHE A 191 31.27 3.65 35.85
N ARG A 192 30.75 4.56 35.03
CA ARG A 192 30.06 5.77 35.46
C ARG A 192 28.69 5.84 34.83
N SER A 193 27.70 6.26 35.61
CA SER A 193 26.39 6.63 35.06
C SER A 193 26.53 7.91 34.25
N VAL A 194 26.15 7.86 32.97
CA VAL A 194 26.27 8.98 32.02
C VAL A 194 24.91 9.51 31.58
N PHE A 195 23.85 8.70 31.71
CA PHE A 195 22.50 9.06 31.31
C PHE A 195 21.47 8.27 32.13
N GLN A 196 20.37 8.92 32.50
CA GLN A 196 19.22 8.29 33.17
C GLN A 196 17.95 8.88 32.60
N GLU A 197 16.97 8.02 32.34
CA GLU A 197 15.72 8.44 31.74
C GLU A 197 14.55 7.56 32.15
N HIS A 198 13.37 8.18 32.23
CA HIS A 198 12.09 7.49 32.31
C HIS A 198 11.36 7.61 30.97
N ILE A 199 11.22 6.49 30.26
CA ILE A 199 10.67 6.46 28.90
C ILE A 199 9.21 6.05 28.98
N SER A 200 8.29 6.92 28.55
CA SER A 200 6.84 6.68 28.54
C SER A 200 6.27 6.63 27.13
N VAL A 201 5.77 5.48 26.70
CA VAL A 201 5.31 5.24 25.34
C VAL A 201 3.86 4.80 25.36
N GLY A 202 2.95 5.69 24.97
CA GLY A 202 1.51 5.44 25.04
C GLY A 202 1.06 5.12 26.47
N SER A 203 0.73 3.84 26.72
CA SER A 203 0.33 3.34 28.05
C SER A 203 1.40 2.45 28.73
N GLN A 204 2.56 2.29 28.10
CA GLN A 204 3.71 1.54 28.60
C GLN A 204 4.78 2.51 29.12
N ALA A 205 5.58 2.07 30.09
CA ALA A 205 6.72 2.84 30.57
C ALA A 205 7.85 1.93 31.06
N MET A 206 9.07 2.44 31.00
CA MET A 206 10.29 1.77 31.44
C MET A 206 11.30 2.79 31.98
N ASN A 207 12.17 2.32 32.88
CA ASN A 207 13.31 3.12 33.34
C ASN A 207 14.55 2.67 32.57
N SER A 208 15.40 3.62 32.20
CA SER A 208 16.66 3.37 31.52
C SER A 208 17.79 4.10 32.24
N GLU A 209 18.92 3.43 32.43
CA GLU A 209 20.16 4.02 32.91
C GLU A 209 21.34 3.51 32.08
N VAL A 210 22.20 4.44 31.65
CA VAL A 210 23.36 4.13 30.84
C VAL A 210 24.62 4.27 31.68
N VAL A 211 25.42 3.23 31.70
CA VAL A 211 26.76 3.25 32.30
C VAL A 211 27.83 3.05 31.25
N GLN A 212 28.94 3.77 31.43
CA GLN A 212 30.06 3.73 30.49
C GLN A 212 31.39 3.60 31.23
N ASN A 213 32.33 2.86 30.67
CA ASN A 213 33.68 2.75 31.21
C ASN A 213 34.45 4.08 31.04
N ALA A 214 35.62 4.19 31.66
CA ALA A 214 36.42 5.42 31.61
C ALA A 214 36.89 5.81 30.20
N GLY A 215 37.05 4.82 29.31
CA GLY A 215 37.50 5.02 27.93
C GLY A 215 36.38 5.42 26.96
N GLY A 216 35.12 5.20 27.33
CA GLY A 216 33.97 5.46 26.46
C GLY A 216 33.68 4.33 25.46
N ASP A 217 34.51 3.28 25.42
CA ASP A 217 34.45 2.18 24.46
C ASP A 217 33.55 1.02 24.91
N VAL A 218 33.09 1.00 26.16
CA VAL A 218 32.10 0.02 26.65
C VAL A 218 30.93 0.73 27.29
N THR A 219 29.74 0.55 26.70
CA THR A 219 28.51 1.21 27.12
C THR A 219 27.39 0.18 27.36
N PHE A 220 26.75 0.25 28.53
CA PHE A 220 25.57 -0.57 28.86
C PHE A 220 24.35 0.32 29.06
N THR A 221 23.33 0.12 28.24
CA THR A 221 21.99 0.72 28.41
C THR A 221 21.13 -0.29 29.16
N ILE A 222 20.86 -0.02 30.43
CA ILE A 222 20.15 -0.93 31.33
C ILE A 222 18.70 -0.49 31.42
N ILE A 223 17.78 -1.41 31.16
CA ILE A 223 16.36 -1.14 31.00
C ILE A 223 15.55 -2.08 31.89
N GLU A 224 14.63 -1.53 32.67
CA GLU A 224 13.66 -2.29 33.46
C GLU A 224 12.23 -1.80 33.19
N PRO A 225 11.22 -2.68 33.28
CA PRO A 225 9.83 -2.27 33.09
C PRO A 225 9.30 -1.48 34.29
N ASP A 226 8.51 -0.42 34.05
CA ASP A 226 7.77 0.25 35.11
C ASP A 226 6.46 -0.49 35.39
N LEU A 227 6.39 -1.19 36.52
CA LEU A 227 5.23 -1.97 36.94
C LEU A 227 3.95 -1.15 37.18
N ARG A 228 4.04 0.20 37.18
CA ARG A 228 2.88 1.10 37.26
C ARG A 228 2.19 1.30 35.90
N ALA A 229 2.89 0.99 34.80
CA ALA A 229 2.38 1.08 33.44
C ALA A 229 1.89 -0.28 32.93
N ARG A 230 1.30 -0.32 31.73
CA ARG A 230 0.95 -1.60 31.09
C ARG A 230 2.22 -2.36 30.69
N PRO A 231 2.20 -3.71 30.73
CA PRO A 231 3.30 -4.51 30.19
C PRO A 231 3.62 -4.13 28.74
N GLY A 232 4.91 -4.09 28.43
CA GLY A 232 5.41 -3.75 27.09
C GLY A 232 6.58 -4.62 26.64
N GLN A 233 7.34 -4.12 25.66
CA GLN A 233 8.42 -4.87 24.99
C GLN A 233 9.47 -5.47 25.95
N ILE A 234 9.77 -4.79 27.06
CA ILE A 234 10.74 -5.29 28.06
C ILE A 234 10.15 -6.47 28.83
N ASN A 235 8.86 -6.43 29.16
CA ASN A 235 8.16 -7.57 29.77
C ASN A 235 8.13 -8.78 28.83
N GLU A 236 7.83 -8.55 27.55
CA GLU A 236 7.82 -9.60 26.53
C GLU A 236 9.20 -10.22 26.34
N PHE A 237 10.26 -9.41 26.31
CA PHE A 237 11.62 -9.91 26.29
C PHE A 237 11.93 -10.77 27.52
N LEU A 238 11.67 -10.28 28.74
CA LEU A 238 11.96 -11.01 29.98
C LEU A 238 11.22 -12.35 30.05
N GLU A 239 9.97 -12.39 29.57
CA GLU A 239 9.17 -13.62 29.48
C GLU A 239 9.75 -14.59 28.44
N ALA A 240 10.05 -14.12 27.23
CA ALA A 240 10.58 -14.94 26.14
C ALA A 240 12.01 -15.45 26.40
N HIS A 241 12.84 -14.60 27.00
CA HIS A 241 14.21 -14.89 27.41
C HIS A 241 14.27 -15.67 28.74
N GLN A 242 13.18 -15.74 29.50
CA GLN A 242 13.11 -16.40 30.82
C GLN A 242 14.07 -15.79 31.86
N GLY A 243 14.11 -14.45 31.93
CA GLY A 243 14.89 -13.67 32.89
C GLY A 243 15.76 -12.59 32.25
N PRO A 244 16.59 -11.91 33.05
CA PRO A 244 17.48 -10.84 32.57
C PRO A 244 18.44 -11.31 31.46
N GLY A 245 18.81 -10.40 30.56
CA GLY A 245 19.71 -10.71 29.45
C GLY A 245 20.00 -9.53 28.54
N ILE A 246 20.74 -9.79 27.46
CA ILE A 246 21.04 -8.80 26.41
C ILE A 246 20.01 -8.93 25.29
N GLN A 247 19.24 -7.87 25.05
CA GLN A 247 18.22 -7.85 24.00
C GLN A 247 18.82 -7.56 22.63
N HIS A 248 19.78 -6.65 22.56
CA HIS A 248 20.45 -6.33 21.31
C HIS A 248 21.86 -5.78 21.52
N LEU A 249 22.64 -5.88 20.44
CA LEU A 249 23.93 -5.24 20.27
C LEU A 249 23.80 -4.12 19.24
N ALA A 250 24.28 -2.93 19.57
CA ALA A 250 24.29 -1.79 18.65
C ALA A 250 25.62 -1.70 17.91
N LEU A 251 25.58 -1.80 16.58
CA LEU A 251 26.74 -1.78 15.71
C LEU A 251 26.87 -0.42 15.04
N SER A 252 28.03 0.23 15.21
CA SER A 252 28.29 1.54 14.61
C SER A 252 28.76 1.41 13.16
N THR A 253 28.36 2.36 12.31
CA THR A 253 28.84 2.52 10.93
C THR A 253 29.05 4.00 10.60
N ARG A 254 29.89 4.28 9.60
CA ARG A 254 30.12 5.64 9.06
C ARG A 254 29.07 6.09 8.04
N ASN A 255 28.30 5.16 7.49
CA ASN A 255 27.25 5.46 6.51
C ASN A 255 26.14 4.42 6.61
N ILE A 256 25.10 4.78 7.36
CA ILE A 256 23.99 3.88 7.64
C ILE A 256 23.17 3.55 6.39
N VAL A 257 23.03 4.47 5.44
CA VAL A 257 22.25 4.25 4.22
C VAL A 257 22.93 3.19 3.33
N GLU A 258 24.24 3.34 3.10
CA GLU A 258 25.02 2.37 2.33
C GLU A 258 25.08 1.00 3.03
N THR A 259 25.26 1.02 4.34
CA THR A 259 25.26 -0.20 5.17
C THR A 259 23.93 -0.93 5.03
N LEU A 260 22.80 -0.24 5.10
CA LEU A 260 21.48 -0.86 5.01
C LEU A 260 21.09 -1.31 3.61
N ASP A 261 21.50 -0.58 2.57
CA ASP A 261 21.35 -1.07 1.20
C ASP A 261 22.09 -2.41 1.04
N ARG A 262 23.31 -2.54 1.58
CA ARG A 262 24.06 -3.82 1.59
C ARG A 262 23.33 -4.89 2.39
N LEU A 263 22.97 -4.62 3.65
CA LEU A 263 22.30 -5.60 4.52
C LEU A 263 20.98 -6.10 3.90
N SER A 264 20.19 -5.19 3.31
CA SER A 264 18.94 -5.53 2.62
C SER A 264 19.19 -6.47 1.43
N THR A 265 20.23 -6.22 0.62
CA THR A 265 20.58 -7.14 -0.49
C THR A 265 21.03 -8.53 -0.02
N GLN A 266 21.53 -8.64 1.21
CA GLN A 266 21.89 -9.92 1.84
C GLN A 266 20.73 -10.54 2.64
N GLY A 267 19.52 -9.98 2.55
CA GLY A 267 18.32 -10.53 3.17
C GLY A 267 18.21 -10.27 4.68
N VAL A 268 18.82 -9.20 5.18
CA VAL A 268 18.54 -8.69 6.54
C VAL A 268 17.29 -7.83 6.49
N GLU A 269 16.27 -8.22 7.26
CA GLU A 269 15.03 -7.45 7.42
C GLU A 269 15.17 -6.46 8.58
N THR A 270 14.57 -5.28 8.45
CA THR A 270 14.47 -4.27 9.51
C THR A 270 13.05 -4.18 10.06
N LEU A 271 12.91 -3.62 11.26
CA LEU A 271 11.59 -3.30 11.81
C LEU A 271 10.89 -2.26 10.93
N ASN A 272 9.56 -2.38 10.83
CA ASN A 272 8.76 -1.47 10.02
C ASN A 272 8.63 -0.11 10.71
N VAL A 273 8.82 0.96 9.93
CA VAL A 273 8.61 2.35 10.34
C VAL A 273 7.54 2.95 9.43
N PRO A 274 6.37 3.39 9.96
CA PRO A 274 5.30 3.97 9.16
C PRO A 274 5.75 5.18 8.34
N ASP A 275 5.14 5.36 7.17
CA ASP A 275 5.46 6.48 6.27
C ASP A 275 5.18 7.85 6.92
N MET A 276 4.16 7.90 7.79
CA MET A 276 3.80 9.07 8.60
C MET A 276 4.94 9.58 9.49
N TYR A 277 5.86 8.70 9.92
CA TYR A 277 7.04 9.12 10.67
C TYR A 277 7.90 10.10 9.85
N TYR A 278 8.11 9.77 8.57
CA TYR A 278 8.95 10.56 7.66
C TYR A 278 8.25 11.83 7.18
N ASP A 279 6.92 11.82 7.10
CA ASP A 279 6.15 13.01 6.78
C ASP A 279 6.24 14.07 7.89
N ALA A 280 6.29 13.63 9.15
CA ALA A 280 6.45 14.50 10.32
C ALA A 280 7.92 14.85 10.65
N LEU A 281 8.89 14.13 10.07
CA LEU A 281 10.31 14.30 10.38
C LEU A 281 10.83 15.74 10.20
N PRO A 282 10.49 16.49 9.12
CA PRO A 282 10.94 17.88 8.94
C PRO A 282 10.51 18.84 10.04
N GLU A 283 9.44 18.52 10.78
CA GLU A 283 8.95 19.34 11.88
C GLU A 283 9.74 19.12 13.17
N ARG A 284 10.42 17.97 13.27
CA ARG A 284 11.21 17.56 14.45
C ARG A 284 12.70 17.85 14.31
N VAL A 285 13.28 17.53 13.15
CA VAL A 285 14.73 17.55 12.94
C VAL A 285 15.06 18.09 11.55
N THR A 286 16.06 18.96 11.46
CA THR A 286 16.60 19.40 10.17
C THR A 286 17.70 18.45 9.74
N VAL A 287 17.39 17.54 8.81
CA VAL A 287 18.36 16.54 8.31
C VAL A 287 19.15 17.10 7.13
N THR A 288 20.48 17.11 7.24
CA THR A 288 21.40 17.57 6.19
C THR A 288 22.27 16.48 5.58
N GLU A 289 22.46 15.35 6.26
CA GLU A 289 23.35 14.26 5.83
C GLU A 289 22.70 13.42 4.72
N TYR A 290 21.36 13.24 4.79
CA TYR A 290 20.62 12.35 3.92
C TYR A 290 19.31 12.97 3.42
N ALA A 291 18.90 12.58 2.21
CA ALA A 291 17.56 12.87 1.73
C ALA A 291 16.52 12.04 2.51
N ILE A 292 15.40 12.66 2.89
CA ILE A 292 14.31 11.97 3.61
C ILE A 292 13.79 10.76 2.84
N GLY A 293 13.77 10.81 1.51
CA GLY A 293 13.40 9.66 0.67
C GLY A 293 14.32 8.44 0.86
N SER A 294 15.62 8.66 1.07
CA SER A 294 16.59 7.59 1.36
C SER A 294 16.36 7.00 2.75
N LEU A 295 16.12 7.88 3.75
CA LEU A 295 15.80 7.45 5.11
C LEU A 295 14.50 6.63 5.15
N ARG A 296 13.47 7.07 4.41
CA ARG A 296 12.20 6.36 4.26
C ARG A 296 12.38 4.98 3.64
N LYS A 297 13.13 4.90 2.54
CA LYS A 297 13.41 3.63 1.85
C LYS A 297 14.07 2.62 2.78
N SER A 298 15.06 3.05 3.56
CA SER A 298 15.85 2.18 4.43
C SER A 298 15.29 2.06 5.86
N ARG A 299 14.11 2.63 6.13
CA ARG A 299 13.44 2.61 7.44
C ARG A 299 14.30 3.15 8.60
N ILE A 300 15.14 4.15 8.31
CA ILE A 300 16.04 4.77 9.29
C ILE A 300 15.28 5.76 10.16
N LEU A 301 15.48 5.70 11.47
CA LEU A 301 15.02 6.67 12.46
C LEU A 301 16.09 7.74 12.69
N VAL A 302 15.69 8.97 13.02
CA VAL A 302 16.57 10.12 13.24
C VAL A 302 16.23 10.84 14.54
N ASP A 303 17.22 10.88 15.44
CA ASP A 303 17.21 11.71 16.64
C ASP A 303 18.25 12.83 16.53
N GLU A 304 18.06 13.90 17.29
CA GLU A 304 18.98 15.04 17.38
C GLU A 304 19.12 15.45 18.85
N ASP A 305 20.36 15.58 19.31
CA ASP A 305 20.70 16.17 20.59
C ASP A 305 21.53 17.45 20.41
N HIS A 306 22.02 18.00 21.52
CA HIS A 306 22.78 19.25 21.52
C HIS A 306 24.13 19.19 20.79
N ASN A 307 24.68 17.99 20.58
CA ASN A 307 25.99 17.79 19.95
C ASN A 307 25.88 17.30 18.51
N GLY A 308 24.80 16.60 18.15
CA GLY A 308 24.59 16.17 16.79
C GLY A 308 23.41 15.25 16.59
N ARG A 309 23.48 14.42 15.54
CA ARG A 309 22.38 13.56 15.10
C ARG A 309 22.73 12.09 15.25
N LEU A 310 21.72 11.30 15.58
CA LEU A 310 21.78 9.85 15.66
C LEU A 310 20.84 9.28 14.60
N PHE A 311 21.41 8.50 13.69
CA PHE A 311 20.63 7.68 12.76
C PHE A 311 20.66 6.25 13.26
N GLN A 312 19.50 5.60 13.34
CA GLN A 312 19.42 4.23 13.84
C GLN A 312 18.35 3.41 13.13
N VAL A 313 18.54 2.09 13.13
CA VAL A 313 17.51 1.13 12.74
C VAL A 313 17.70 -0.17 13.51
N PHE A 314 16.59 -0.85 13.76
CA PHE A 314 16.59 -2.14 14.42
C PHE A 314 16.33 -3.24 13.39
N THR A 315 17.16 -4.30 13.40
CA THR A 315 16.90 -5.49 12.58
C THR A 315 15.77 -6.30 13.17
N ARG A 316 15.08 -7.07 12.32
CA ARG A 316 14.12 -8.06 12.80
C ARG A 316 14.88 -9.21 13.45
N SER A 317 14.45 -9.62 14.63
CA SER A 317 14.98 -10.83 15.25
C SER A 317 14.75 -12.04 14.35
N VAL A 318 15.82 -12.77 14.03
CA VAL A 318 15.77 -14.06 13.33
C VAL A 318 15.56 -15.23 14.30
N HIS A 319 15.58 -14.95 15.61
CA HIS A 319 15.40 -15.97 16.63
C HIS A 319 13.91 -16.32 16.80
N PRO A 320 13.53 -17.61 16.91
CA PRO A 320 12.12 -18.00 17.03
C PRO A 320 11.37 -17.42 18.23
N ARG A 321 12.08 -17.02 19.29
CA ARG A 321 11.50 -16.37 20.48
C ARG A 321 11.58 -14.83 20.45
N GLY A 322 12.18 -14.23 19.42
CA GLY A 322 12.32 -12.78 19.33
C GLY A 322 13.26 -12.16 20.38
N THR A 323 14.16 -12.95 20.96
CA THR A 323 14.99 -12.59 22.13
C THR A 323 16.32 -11.93 21.78
N PHE A 324 16.68 -11.78 20.51
CA PHE A 324 17.90 -11.08 20.13
C PHE A 324 17.80 -10.43 18.76
N PHE A 325 18.28 -9.20 18.60
CA PHE A 325 18.43 -8.52 17.32
C PHE A 325 19.65 -7.60 17.32
N PHE A 326 19.97 -7.01 16.17
CA PHE A 326 21.01 -5.98 16.06
C PHE A 326 20.37 -4.61 15.89
N GLU A 327 20.93 -3.61 16.54
CA GLU A 327 20.74 -2.23 16.15
C GLU A 327 21.91 -1.83 15.24
N VAL A 328 21.62 -1.06 14.19
CA VAL A 328 22.64 -0.44 13.34
C VAL A 328 22.48 1.06 13.47
N LEU A 329 23.56 1.75 13.80
CA LEU A 329 23.53 3.19 14.02
C LEU A 329 24.72 3.93 13.41
N GLU A 330 24.50 5.21 13.14
CA GLU A 330 25.52 6.18 12.75
C GLU A 330 25.37 7.42 13.65
N ARG A 331 26.45 7.77 14.35
CA ARG A 331 26.54 8.97 15.17
C ARG A 331 27.20 10.09 14.37
N CYS A 332 26.44 11.13 14.05
CA CYS A 332 26.93 12.39 13.53
C CYS A 332 27.06 13.41 14.68
N GLY A 333 27.89 13.08 15.68
CA GLY A 333 28.13 13.92 16.86
C GLY A 333 27.16 13.73 18.02
N ALA A 334 26.08 12.95 17.88
CA ALA A 334 25.16 12.68 18.97
C ALA A 334 25.77 11.80 20.08
N GLU A 335 25.50 12.18 21.33
CA GLU A 335 25.94 11.48 22.54
C GLU A 335 24.80 10.73 23.24
N THR A 336 23.54 11.01 22.87
CA THR A 336 22.34 10.35 23.40
C THR A 336 22.02 9.02 22.69
N PHE A 337 21.06 8.26 23.21
CA PHE A 337 20.75 6.88 22.77
C PHE A 337 19.39 6.74 22.06
N GLY A 338 18.90 7.82 21.45
CA GLY A 338 17.76 7.72 20.52
C GLY A 338 16.38 7.64 21.19
N SER A 339 16.23 8.08 22.43
CA SER A 339 14.96 7.96 23.15
C SER A 339 13.80 8.70 22.46
N ASN A 340 14.07 9.83 21.79
CA ASN A 340 13.01 10.53 21.05
C ASN A 340 12.60 9.78 19.77
N ASN A 341 13.44 8.89 19.24
CA ASN A 341 13.06 8.01 18.12
C ASN A 341 11.95 7.06 18.53
N ILE A 342 12.04 6.47 19.73
CA ILE A 342 11.04 5.55 20.25
C ILE A 342 9.70 6.26 20.40
N HIS A 343 9.67 7.46 21.01
CA HIS A 343 8.44 8.23 21.15
C HIS A 343 7.80 8.58 19.79
N ALA A 344 8.60 9.03 18.82
CA ALA A 344 8.11 9.44 17.52
C ALA A 344 7.62 8.27 16.65
N LEU A 345 8.32 7.14 16.70
CA LEU A 345 7.90 5.92 16.01
C LEU A 345 6.52 5.47 16.51
N TYR A 346 6.31 5.43 17.83
CA TYR A 346 5.03 5.03 18.40
C TYR A 346 3.90 6.02 18.09
N ALA A 347 4.17 7.33 18.14
CA ALA A 347 3.19 8.33 17.75
C ALA A 347 2.75 8.17 16.27
N ALA A 348 3.69 7.82 15.38
CA ALA A 348 3.39 7.54 13.98
C ALA A 348 2.56 6.24 13.81
N VAL A 349 2.92 5.16 14.53
CA VAL A 349 2.16 3.89 14.53
C VAL A 349 0.74 4.09 15.06
N GLU A 350 0.57 4.85 16.15
CA GLU A 350 -0.76 5.13 16.71
C GLU A 350 -1.60 5.98 15.76
N SER A 351 -1.00 6.98 15.12
CA SER A 351 -1.68 7.83 14.12
C SER A 351 -2.13 7.02 12.91
N GLU A 352 -1.30 6.09 12.43
CA GLU A 352 -1.64 5.18 11.34
C GLU A 352 -2.76 4.20 11.73
N ARG A 353 -2.74 3.67 12.97
CA ARG A 353 -3.82 2.84 13.51
C ARG A 353 -5.15 3.59 13.60
N VAL A 354 -5.14 4.83 14.12
CA VAL A 354 -6.34 5.67 14.19
C VAL A 354 -6.86 6.00 12.79
N ALA A 355 -5.97 6.31 11.85
CA ALA A 355 -6.36 6.53 10.45
C ALA A 355 -7.01 5.28 9.83
N SER A 356 -6.46 4.09 10.13
CA SER A 356 -7.02 2.80 9.69
C SER A 356 -8.39 2.50 10.31
N GLU A 357 -8.56 2.73 11.61
CA GLU A 357 -9.84 2.52 12.31
C GLU A 357 -10.94 3.48 11.83
N VAL A 358 -10.57 4.74 11.55
CA VAL A 358 -11.50 5.72 10.96
C VAL A 358 -11.87 5.32 9.53
N ALA A 359 -10.90 4.86 8.73
CA ALA A 359 -11.16 4.39 7.37
C ALA A 359 -12.15 3.21 7.37
N GLU A 360 -12.02 2.26 8.30
CA GLU A 360 -12.88 1.09 8.44
C GLU A 360 -14.34 1.47 8.80
N VAL A 361 -14.55 2.53 9.59
CA VAL A 361 -15.90 3.04 9.94
C VAL A 361 -16.54 3.85 8.80
N THR A 362 -15.74 4.38 7.86
CA THR A 362 -16.21 5.20 6.73
C THR A 362 -16.29 4.46 5.39
N GLN A 363 -15.94 3.18 5.36
CA GLN A 363 -15.92 2.37 4.13
C GLN A 363 -17.33 2.22 3.53
N ALA A 364 -17.46 2.40 2.21
CA ALA A 364 -18.74 2.21 1.54
C ALA A 364 -19.03 0.72 1.38
N VAL A 365 -20.26 0.29 1.70
CA VAL A 365 -20.68 -1.11 1.54
C VAL A 365 -21.65 -1.29 0.36
N CYS A 366 -22.12 -0.19 -0.22
CA CYS A 366 -22.89 -0.17 -1.46
C CYS A 366 -22.64 1.13 -2.25
N LEU A 367 -23.05 1.17 -3.52
CA LEU A 367 -22.86 2.37 -4.35
C LEU A 367 -23.67 3.58 -3.87
N ASP A 368 -24.75 3.38 -3.12
CA ASP A 368 -25.55 4.47 -2.57
C ASP A 368 -24.83 5.19 -1.41
N ASP A 369 -23.96 4.48 -0.66
CA ASP A 369 -23.10 5.11 0.35
C ASP A 369 -22.11 6.08 -0.32
N LEU A 370 -21.49 5.66 -1.43
CA LEU A 370 -20.63 6.52 -2.24
C LEU A 370 -21.40 7.72 -2.81
N ALA A 371 -22.67 7.53 -3.20
CA ALA A 371 -23.52 8.63 -3.64
C ALA A 371 -23.75 9.65 -2.51
N GLN A 372 -24.03 9.17 -1.29
CA GLN A 372 -24.23 10.02 -0.12
C GLN A 372 -22.95 10.77 0.27
N GLN A 373 -21.81 10.09 0.27
CA GLN A 373 -20.51 10.69 0.52
C GLN A 373 -20.19 11.74 -0.54
N ALA A 374 -20.32 11.42 -1.83
CA ALA A 374 -20.13 12.38 -2.93
C ALA A 374 -21.04 13.62 -2.80
N ALA A 375 -22.31 13.44 -2.41
CA ALA A 375 -23.25 14.53 -2.20
C ALA A 375 -22.82 15.50 -1.07
N THR A 376 -22.08 15.00 -0.07
CA THR A 376 -21.57 15.83 1.04
C THR A 376 -20.29 16.58 0.68
N GLN A 377 -19.50 16.06 -0.28
CA GLN A 377 -18.22 16.64 -0.68
C GLN A 377 -18.35 17.62 -1.86
N LEU A 378 -19.29 17.38 -2.78
CA LEU A 378 -19.40 18.17 -4.00
C LEU A 378 -20.15 19.49 -3.79
N PRO A 379 -19.73 20.58 -4.47
CA PRO A 379 -20.53 21.78 -4.59
C PRO A 379 -21.92 21.47 -5.14
N ARG A 380 -22.94 22.14 -4.59
CA ARG A 380 -24.34 21.78 -4.85
C ARG A 380 -24.74 21.91 -6.32
N ASP A 381 -24.19 22.87 -7.03
CA ASP A 381 -24.42 23.09 -8.47
C ASP A 381 -23.78 21.98 -9.32
N VAL A 382 -22.59 21.50 -8.97
CA VAL A 382 -21.94 20.33 -9.59
C VAL A 382 -22.75 19.07 -9.32
N TRP A 383 -23.14 18.82 -8.07
CA TRP A 383 -24.00 17.69 -7.72
C TRP A 383 -25.33 17.72 -8.49
N ASP A 384 -26.00 18.87 -8.52
CA ASP A 384 -27.27 19.06 -9.23
C ASP A 384 -27.11 18.83 -10.75
N PHE A 385 -25.96 19.18 -11.35
CA PHE A 385 -25.65 18.91 -12.77
C PHE A 385 -25.45 17.42 -13.07
N ILE A 386 -24.83 16.66 -12.16
CA ILE A 386 -24.55 15.23 -12.30
C ILE A 386 -25.82 14.41 -12.05
N GLU A 387 -26.48 14.64 -10.93
CA GLU A 387 -27.68 13.89 -10.55
C GLU A 387 -28.91 14.29 -11.35
N GLY A 388 -29.00 15.56 -11.76
CA GLY A 388 -30.19 16.11 -12.39
C GLY A 388 -30.64 15.37 -13.65
N GLY A 389 -31.97 15.34 -13.85
CA GLY A 389 -32.64 14.87 -15.05
C GLY A 389 -33.33 16.00 -15.82
N SER A 390 -34.01 15.64 -16.89
CA SER A 390 -34.85 16.57 -17.66
C SER A 390 -36.22 16.76 -17.02
N GLY A 391 -36.83 17.91 -17.31
CA GLY A 391 -38.22 18.19 -16.96
C GLY A 391 -38.49 18.07 -15.46
N ARG A 392 -39.49 17.27 -15.12
CA ARG A 392 -39.88 16.95 -13.74
C ARG A 392 -39.10 15.76 -13.18
N GLU A 393 -38.12 15.24 -13.92
CA GLU A 393 -37.30 14.07 -13.56
C GLU A 393 -38.14 12.79 -13.44
N THR A 394 -39.27 12.72 -14.16
CA THR A 394 -40.16 11.57 -14.11
C THR A 394 -39.52 10.35 -14.75
N THR A 395 -38.89 10.49 -15.92
CA THR A 395 -38.15 9.40 -16.56
C THR A 395 -36.93 8.97 -15.73
N LEU A 396 -36.26 9.92 -15.06
CA LEU A 396 -35.13 9.60 -14.16
C LEU A 396 -35.58 8.68 -13.01
N ALA A 397 -36.66 9.03 -12.31
CA ALA A 397 -37.23 8.20 -11.25
C ALA A 397 -37.82 6.88 -11.77
N HIS A 398 -38.43 6.91 -12.96
CA HIS A 398 -39.03 5.75 -13.59
C HIS A 398 -37.97 4.72 -14.03
N ASN A 399 -36.78 5.14 -14.47
CA ASN A 399 -35.67 4.22 -14.74
C ASN A 399 -35.36 3.33 -13.53
N ARG A 400 -35.26 3.93 -12.34
CA ARG A 400 -35.00 3.19 -11.10
C ARG A 400 -36.17 2.27 -10.76
N THR A 401 -37.38 2.83 -10.72
CA THR A 401 -38.59 2.07 -10.34
C THR A 401 -38.87 0.89 -11.27
N ALA A 402 -38.70 1.07 -12.59
CA ALA A 402 -38.92 0.01 -13.58
C ALA A 402 -37.86 -1.11 -13.46
N LEU A 403 -36.61 -0.75 -13.16
CA LEU A 403 -35.53 -1.73 -12.97
C LEU A 403 -35.78 -2.53 -11.67
N ASP A 404 -36.25 -1.87 -10.62
CA ASP A 404 -36.67 -2.53 -9.38
C ASP A 404 -37.89 -3.43 -9.57
N GLY A 405 -38.75 -3.16 -10.56
CA GLY A 405 -39.88 -4.00 -10.93
C GLY A 405 -39.52 -5.29 -11.66
N VAL A 406 -38.24 -5.50 -12.01
CA VAL A 406 -37.76 -6.75 -12.62
C VAL A 406 -37.47 -7.78 -11.53
N ARG A 407 -38.30 -8.83 -11.46
CA ARG A 407 -38.12 -9.97 -10.56
C ARG A 407 -37.44 -11.11 -11.29
N LEU A 408 -36.46 -11.74 -10.64
CA LEU A 408 -35.72 -12.87 -11.21
C LEU A 408 -36.20 -14.18 -10.57
N VAL A 409 -36.29 -15.23 -11.38
CA VAL A 409 -36.60 -16.59 -10.89
C VAL A 409 -35.29 -17.37 -10.76
N PRO A 410 -34.72 -17.53 -9.54
CA PRO A 410 -33.45 -18.22 -9.36
C PRO A 410 -33.58 -19.71 -9.69
N ARG A 411 -32.47 -20.32 -10.12
CA ARG A 411 -32.36 -21.76 -10.34
C ARG A 411 -31.61 -22.39 -9.16
N VAL A 412 -32.08 -23.55 -8.71
CA VAL A 412 -31.45 -24.31 -7.62
C VAL A 412 -30.64 -25.48 -8.17
N LEU A 413 -29.65 -25.96 -7.41
CA LEU A 413 -28.82 -27.13 -7.75
C LEU A 413 -28.00 -26.98 -9.06
N ALA A 414 -27.52 -25.76 -9.38
CA ALA A 414 -26.92 -25.42 -10.66
C ALA A 414 -25.36 -25.36 -10.68
N ASP A 415 -24.68 -25.92 -9.66
CA ASP A 415 -23.24 -25.78 -9.39
C ASP A 415 -22.68 -24.36 -9.64
N VAL A 416 -22.70 -23.57 -8.58
CA VAL A 416 -22.16 -22.20 -8.54
C VAL A 416 -20.95 -22.12 -7.62
N SER A 417 -20.18 -23.20 -7.50
CA SER A 417 -18.99 -23.23 -6.64
C SER A 417 -17.91 -22.23 -7.04
N ARG A 418 -17.90 -21.80 -8.32
CA ARG A 418 -16.97 -20.80 -8.89
C ARG A 418 -17.66 -19.96 -9.97
N PRO A 419 -18.57 -19.04 -9.62
CA PRO A 419 -19.18 -18.13 -10.58
C PRO A 419 -18.09 -17.28 -11.23
N ARG A 420 -18.21 -17.02 -12.54
CA ARG A 420 -17.29 -16.16 -13.27
C ARG A 420 -18.03 -14.94 -13.79
N THR A 421 -17.50 -13.75 -13.54
CA THR A 421 -18.07 -12.49 -14.05
C THR A 421 -17.56 -12.12 -15.44
N ALA A 422 -16.41 -12.65 -15.85
CA ALA A 422 -15.76 -12.27 -17.11
C ALA A 422 -16.65 -12.52 -18.34
N THR A 423 -16.60 -11.60 -19.29
CA THR A 423 -17.33 -11.63 -20.56
C THR A 423 -16.60 -10.81 -21.63
N ARG A 424 -17.21 -10.65 -22.80
CA ARG A 424 -16.75 -9.73 -23.85
C ARG A 424 -17.80 -8.65 -24.08
N LEU A 425 -17.42 -7.38 -23.94
CA LEU A 425 -18.30 -6.23 -24.16
C LEU A 425 -17.66 -5.26 -25.15
N LEU A 426 -18.47 -4.68 -26.04
CA LEU A 426 -18.03 -3.62 -26.96
C LEU A 426 -16.79 -4.04 -27.79
N GLY A 427 -16.73 -5.32 -28.17
CA GLY A 427 -15.61 -5.90 -28.92
C GLY A 427 -14.37 -6.26 -28.11
N VAL A 428 -14.31 -5.97 -26.81
CA VAL A 428 -13.13 -6.19 -25.95
C VAL A 428 -13.42 -7.09 -24.74
N ASP A 429 -12.40 -7.76 -24.22
CA ASP A 429 -12.52 -8.56 -22.99
C ASP A 429 -12.78 -7.67 -21.78
N ALA A 430 -13.69 -8.11 -20.91
CA ALA A 430 -14.11 -7.44 -19.69
C ALA A 430 -14.17 -8.42 -18.52
N ASP A 431 -13.65 -8.03 -17.37
CA ASP A 431 -13.63 -8.90 -16.17
C ASP A 431 -15.00 -9.02 -15.50
N MET A 432 -15.95 -8.18 -15.89
CA MET A 432 -17.35 -8.19 -15.45
C MET A 432 -18.26 -7.65 -16.57
N PRO A 433 -19.57 -7.93 -16.58
CA PRO A 433 -20.50 -7.45 -17.61
C PRO A 433 -20.87 -5.96 -17.44
N VAL A 434 -19.88 -5.12 -17.17
CA VAL A 434 -19.98 -3.67 -16.96
C VAL A 434 -18.95 -2.97 -17.83
N ALA A 435 -19.33 -1.84 -18.43
CA ALA A 435 -18.44 -0.86 -19.04
C ALA A 435 -18.72 0.53 -18.44
N VAL A 436 -17.75 1.44 -18.47
CA VAL A 436 -17.97 2.84 -18.06
C VAL A 436 -18.71 3.58 -19.17
N ALA A 437 -19.84 4.22 -18.82
CA ALA A 437 -20.63 5.01 -19.75
C ALA A 437 -19.91 6.31 -20.14
N PRO A 438 -20.15 6.86 -21.35
CA PRO A 438 -19.61 8.16 -21.70
C PRO A 438 -20.28 9.26 -20.86
N MET A 439 -19.48 9.96 -20.06
CA MET A 439 -19.90 11.08 -19.24
C MET A 439 -19.01 12.27 -19.54
N ALA A 440 -19.62 13.45 -19.65
CA ALA A 440 -18.88 14.67 -19.92
C ALA A 440 -18.28 15.21 -18.62
N TYR A 441 -17.09 15.78 -18.74
CA TYR A 441 -16.49 16.64 -17.72
C TYR A 441 -16.19 15.98 -16.37
N HIS A 442 -15.43 14.87 -16.33
CA HIS A 442 -15.08 14.23 -15.05
C HIS A 442 -14.26 15.16 -14.13
N ALA A 443 -13.54 16.13 -14.70
CA ALA A 443 -12.82 17.15 -13.94
C ALA A 443 -13.72 18.08 -13.11
N LEU A 444 -15.06 18.02 -13.28
CA LEU A 444 -16.00 18.71 -12.38
C LEU A 444 -15.98 18.13 -10.97
N VAL A 445 -15.70 16.83 -10.81
CA VAL A 445 -15.77 16.15 -9.50
C VAL A 445 -14.41 15.86 -8.90
N HIS A 446 -13.37 15.72 -9.72
CA HIS A 446 -12.03 15.43 -9.24
C HIS A 446 -10.98 15.99 -10.21
N PRO A 447 -9.87 16.61 -9.74
CA PRO A 447 -8.88 17.23 -10.62
C PRO A 447 -8.31 16.29 -11.69
N GLU A 448 -8.08 15.02 -11.37
CA GLU A 448 -7.56 14.04 -12.34
C GLU A 448 -8.60 13.62 -13.40
N GLY A 449 -9.90 13.77 -13.09
CA GLY A 449 -11.00 13.53 -14.02
C GLY A 449 -10.94 12.17 -14.70
N GLU A 450 -11.00 12.18 -16.03
CA GLU A 450 -11.03 10.97 -16.85
C GLU A 450 -9.75 10.12 -16.74
N LEU A 451 -8.60 10.70 -16.34
CA LEU A 451 -7.35 9.95 -16.18
C LEU A 451 -7.45 8.94 -15.03
N ALA A 452 -7.91 9.38 -13.87
CA ALA A 452 -8.16 8.52 -12.72
C ALA A 452 -9.21 7.45 -13.02
N THR A 453 -10.25 7.80 -13.79
CA THR A 453 -11.25 6.82 -14.24
C THR A 453 -10.63 5.76 -15.16
N ALA A 454 -9.75 6.16 -16.07
CA ALA A 454 -9.08 5.25 -17.00
C ALA A 454 -8.15 4.26 -16.30
N ARG A 455 -7.37 4.71 -15.33
CA ARG A 455 -6.51 3.82 -14.53
C ARG A 455 -7.32 2.81 -13.73
N ALA A 456 -8.34 3.28 -13.00
CA ALA A 456 -9.21 2.39 -12.22
C ALA A 456 -9.95 1.38 -13.11
N ALA A 457 -10.47 1.80 -14.26
CA ALA A 457 -11.15 0.91 -15.20
C ALA A 457 -10.19 -0.13 -15.79
N ALA A 458 -8.96 0.27 -16.15
CA ALA A 458 -7.94 -0.66 -16.63
C ALA A 458 -7.54 -1.68 -15.56
N ALA A 459 -7.34 -1.25 -14.31
CA ALA A 459 -7.00 -2.12 -13.19
C ALA A 459 -8.12 -3.14 -12.88
N ALA A 460 -9.38 -2.73 -13.02
CA ALA A 460 -10.55 -3.60 -12.80
C ALA A 460 -10.96 -4.43 -14.04
N GLY A 461 -10.24 -4.32 -15.16
CA GLY A 461 -10.59 -5.01 -16.41
C GLY A 461 -11.93 -4.54 -17.00
N VAL A 462 -12.35 -3.30 -16.74
CA VAL A 462 -13.62 -2.71 -17.18
C VAL A 462 -13.39 -1.83 -18.43
N PRO A 463 -14.12 -2.05 -19.55
CA PRO A 463 -14.00 -1.18 -20.73
C PRO A 463 -14.45 0.26 -20.44
N LEU A 464 -13.72 1.23 -20.96
CA LEU A 464 -14.05 2.66 -20.85
C LEU A 464 -14.60 3.20 -22.18
N VAL A 465 -15.73 3.91 -22.13
CA VAL A 465 -16.20 4.76 -23.24
C VAL A 465 -15.93 6.22 -22.89
N ALA A 466 -14.93 6.83 -23.54
CA ALA A 466 -14.59 8.24 -23.35
C ALA A 466 -15.52 9.14 -24.17
N GLY A 467 -15.99 10.24 -23.59
CA GLY A 467 -16.81 11.22 -24.29
C GLY A 467 -15.98 12.20 -25.12
N MET A 468 -16.45 12.63 -26.29
CA MET A 468 -15.83 13.76 -27.00
C MET A 468 -15.85 15.08 -26.19
N LEU A 469 -16.72 15.17 -25.18
CA LEU A 469 -16.78 16.29 -24.21
C LEU A 469 -15.93 16.05 -22.93
N SER A 470 -14.96 15.13 -22.97
CA SER A 470 -14.05 14.90 -21.84
C SER A 470 -13.22 16.14 -21.51
N SER A 471 -12.84 16.28 -20.23
CA SER A 471 -11.93 17.34 -19.75
C SER A 471 -10.46 17.04 -20.02
N ARG A 472 -10.16 15.80 -20.36
CA ARG A 472 -8.82 15.31 -20.67
C ARG A 472 -8.74 14.85 -22.13
N PRO A 473 -7.60 15.11 -22.82
CA PRO A 473 -7.41 14.69 -24.21
C PRO A 473 -7.53 13.19 -24.33
N LEU A 474 -8.17 12.74 -25.41
CA LEU A 474 -8.37 11.32 -25.69
C LEU A 474 -7.06 10.51 -25.64
N GLU A 475 -5.97 11.09 -26.15
CA GLU A 475 -4.63 10.48 -26.17
C GLU A 475 -4.03 10.35 -24.77
N GLN A 476 -4.38 11.24 -23.83
CA GLN A 476 -3.93 11.10 -22.44
C GLN A 476 -4.72 9.99 -21.76
N ILE A 477 -6.04 9.97 -21.91
CA ILE A 477 -6.90 8.91 -21.37
C ILE A 477 -6.41 7.53 -21.83
N ALA A 478 -6.04 7.39 -23.11
CA ALA A 478 -5.54 6.13 -23.65
C ALA A 478 -4.18 5.69 -23.10
N ARG A 479 -3.32 6.62 -22.64
CA ARG A 479 -2.01 6.28 -22.06
C ARG A 479 -2.11 5.80 -20.61
N GLU A 480 -3.15 6.22 -19.89
CA GLU A 480 -3.38 5.85 -18.50
C GLU A 480 -3.93 4.42 -18.36
N GLY A 481 -4.43 3.82 -19.43
CA GLY A 481 -5.06 2.50 -19.37
C GLY A 481 -5.13 1.79 -20.72
N ARG A 482 -6.25 1.12 -20.97
CA ARG A 482 -6.54 0.52 -22.29
C ARG A 482 -7.11 1.60 -23.22
N PRO A 483 -6.86 1.54 -24.55
CA PRO A 483 -7.51 2.43 -25.49
C PRO A 483 -9.05 2.42 -25.29
N PRO A 484 -9.68 3.57 -24.99
CA PRO A 484 -11.12 3.63 -24.74
C PRO A 484 -11.90 3.53 -26.05
N LEU A 485 -13.18 3.17 -25.99
CA LEU A 485 -14.10 3.53 -27.08
C LEU A 485 -14.30 5.04 -27.08
N LEU A 486 -14.52 5.64 -28.25
CA LEU A 486 -14.84 7.08 -28.35
C LEU A 486 -16.34 7.29 -28.59
N GLN A 487 -17.00 8.00 -27.70
CA GLN A 487 -18.36 8.50 -27.92
C GLN A 487 -18.36 9.81 -28.71
N LEU A 488 -19.21 9.85 -29.73
CA LEU A 488 -19.41 10.96 -30.66
C LEU A 488 -20.84 11.50 -30.58
N TYR A 489 -20.97 12.82 -30.75
CA TYR A 489 -22.19 13.52 -31.08
C TYR A 489 -22.11 14.00 -32.53
N TRP A 490 -23.26 14.16 -33.15
CA TRP A 490 -23.32 14.68 -34.52
C TRP A 490 -23.03 16.18 -34.53
N LEU A 491 -21.90 16.55 -35.15
CA LEU A 491 -21.34 17.90 -35.15
C LEU A 491 -21.66 18.65 -36.44
N ARG A 492 -22.10 19.91 -36.38
CA ARG A 492 -22.27 20.78 -37.56
C ARG A 492 -21.01 20.84 -38.43
N ASP A 493 -19.84 20.93 -37.81
CA ASP A 493 -18.55 20.77 -38.50
C ASP A 493 -18.23 19.27 -38.68
N ARG A 494 -18.55 18.73 -39.86
CA ARG A 494 -18.23 17.33 -40.22
C ARG A 494 -16.72 17.09 -40.33
N ALA A 495 -15.92 18.10 -40.65
CA ALA A 495 -14.47 17.96 -40.72
C ALA A 495 -13.87 17.73 -39.33
N GLN A 496 -14.38 18.42 -38.30
CA GLN A 496 -14.01 18.16 -36.91
C GLN A 496 -14.41 16.76 -36.46
N LEU A 497 -15.64 16.32 -36.77
CA LEU A 497 -16.07 14.95 -36.49
C LEU A 497 -15.08 13.93 -37.06
N LEU A 498 -14.68 14.09 -38.32
CA LEU A 498 -13.70 13.20 -38.97
C LEU A 498 -12.29 13.32 -38.37
N ARG A 499 -11.88 14.49 -37.86
CA ARG A 499 -10.62 14.61 -37.10
C ARG A 499 -10.67 13.77 -35.82
N LEU A 500 -11.80 13.77 -35.11
CA LEU A 500 -11.98 12.94 -33.90
C LEU A 500 -11.97 11.45 -34.22
N VAL A 501 -12.64 11.04 -35.31
CA VAL A 501 -12.61 9.65 -35.80
C VAL A 501 -11.18 9.21 -36.09
N ARG A 502 -10.41 10.01 -36.85
CA ARG A 502 -9.00 9.69 -37.15
C ARG A 502 -8.13 9.60 -35.90
N ARG A 503 -8.29 10.53 -34.95
CA ARG A 503 -7.58 10.48 -33.66
C ARG A 503 -7.88 9.18 -32.90
N ALA A 504 -9.14 8.74 -32.89
CA ALA A 504 -9.53 7.47 -32.29
C ALA A 504 -8.87 6.26 -32.98
N GLU A 505 -8.82 6.25 -34.31
CA GLU A 505 -8.12 5.22 -35.08
C GLU A 505 -6.62 5.20 -34.76
N GLU A 506 -5.97 6.37 -34.69
CA GLU A 506 -4.54 6.53 -34.42
C GLU A 506 -4.12 5.98 -33.05
N ILE A 507 -4.95 6.15 -32.03
CA ILE A 507 -4.68 5.61 -30.68
C ILE A 507 -5.18 4.18 -30.48
N GLY A 508 -5.76 3.56 -31.51
CA GLY A 508 -6.24 2.18 -31.46
C GLY A 508 -7.53 2.00 -30.65
N CYS A 509 -8.44 2.97 -30.67
CA CYS A 509 -9.78 2.80 -30.09
C CYS A 509 -10.46 1.55 -30.66
N PRO A 510 -11.11 0.71 -29.84
CA PRO A 510 -11.75 -0.53 -30.32
C PRO A 510 -13.12 -0.30 -30.96
N GLY A 511 -13.66 0.92 -30.93
CA GLY A 511 -14.96 1.26 -31.52
C GLY A 511 -15.39 2.70 -31.28
N LEU A 512 -16.41 3.13 -32.02
CA LEU A 512 -17.02 4.45 -31.93
C LEU A 512 -18.49 4.33 -31.52
N MET A 513 -18.91 5.13 -30.55
CA MET A 513 -20.28 5.17 -30.06
C MET A 513 -20.98 6.46 -30.47
N LEU A 514 -21.86 6.41 -31.46
CA LEU A 514 -22.67 7.55 -31.86
C LEU A 514 -23.89 7.67 -30.94
N THR A 515 -24.00 8.80 -30.24
CA THR A 515 -25.17 9.13 -29.41
C THR A 515 -26.24 9.80 -30.25
N VAL A 516 -27.43 9.20 -30.33
CA VAL A 516 -28.52 9.62 -31.23
C VAL A 516 -29.73 10.23 -30.51
N ASP A 517 -29.76 10.20 -29.18
CA ASP A 517 -30.88 10.69 -28.35
C ASP A 517 -30.75 12.17 -27.92
N ALA A 518 -29.73 12.88 -28.39
CA ALA A 518 -29.43 14.26 -28.00
C ALA A 518 -29.29 15.22 -29.20
N PRO A 519 -30.26 15.30 -30.13
CA PRO A 519 -30.24 16.31 -31.20
C PRO A 519 -30.34 17.74 -30.66
N ARG A 520 -30.86 17.88 -29.43
CA ARG A 520 -30.86 19.09 -28.58
C ARG A 520 -30.67 18.65 -27.14
N MET A 521 -30.24 19.57 -26.29
CA MET A 521 -30.19 19.29 -24.86
C MET A 521 -31.56 19.27 -24.22
N GLY A 522 -31.82 18.20 -23.46
CA GLY A 522 -32.98 18.10 -22.58
C GLY A 522 -33.06 19.27 -21.61
N ARG A 523 -34.29 19.68 -21.27
CA ARG A 523 -34.55 20.81 -20.39
C ARG A 523 -34.33 20.44 -18.92
N ARG A 524 -33.10 20.58 -18.42
CA ARG A 524 -32.71 20.23 -17.04
C ARG A 524 -33.00 21.37 -16.07
N LEU A 525 -34.04 21.22 -15.26
CA LEU A 525 -34.52 22.32 -14.38
C LEU A 525 -33.54 22.64 -13.25
N ARG A 526 -32.75 21.67 -12.77
CA ARG A 526 -31.73 21.93 -11.74
C ARG A 526 -30.64 22.86 -12.29
N ASP A 527 -30.06 22.53 -13.44
CA ASP A 527 -29.06 23.34 -14.15
C ASP A 527 -29.56 24.77 -14.40
N LEU A 528 -30.80 24.92 -14.90
CA LEU A 528 -31.40 26.23 -15.16
C LEU A 528 -31.60 27.07 -13.89
N ARG A 529 -32.03 26.46 -12.78
CA ARG A 529 -32.20 27.14 -11.49
C ARG A 529 -30.85 27.56 -10.90
N ARG A 530 -29.81 26.75 -11.09
CA ARG A 530 -28.44 27.03 -10.67
C ARG A 530 -27.68 27.94 -11.62
N ARG A 531 -28.23 28.19 -12.82
CA ARG A 531 -27.55 28.89 -13.93
C ARG A 531 -26.18 28.25 -14.21
N PHE A 532 -26.15 26.93 -14.20
CA PHE A 532 -24.91 26.16 -14.29
C PHE A 532 -24.12 26.51 -15.56
N VAL A 533 -22.84 26.81 -15.36
CA VAL A 533 -21.83 27.07 -16.39
C VAL A 533 -20.57 26.30 -16.02
N LEU A 534 -19.74 25.96 -17.00
CA LEU A 534 -18.50 25.25 -16.71
C LEU A 534 -17.52 26.17 -15.95
N PRO A 535 -16.87 25.67 -14.88
CA PRO A 535 -15.73 26.34 -14.27
C PRO A 535 -14.60 26.57 -15.28
N SER A 536 -13.77 27.60 -15.07
CA SER A 536 -12.69 27.99 -16.00
C SER A 536 -11.64 26.91 -16.26
N HIS A 537 -11.45 25.98 -15.31
CA HIS A 537 -10.51 24.88 -15.44
C HIS A 537 -11.10 23.65 -16.15
N VAL A 538 -12.40 23.65 -16.50
CA VAL A 538 -13.10 22.54 -17.15
C VAL A 538 -13.53 22.95 -18.54
N ARG A 539 -13.09 22.21 -19.55
CA ARG A 539 -13.43 22.47 -20.97
C ARG A 539 -13.44 21.16 -21.78
N PRO A 540 -14.24 21.05 -22.85
CA PRO A 540 -14.22 19.90 -23.75
C PRO A 540 -12.96 19.96 -24.63
N VAL A 541 -11.85 19.46 -24.11
CA VAL A 541 -10.52 19.64 -24.73
C VAL A 541 -10.36 18.95 -26.09
N ASN A 542 -11.23 17.99 -26.41
CA ASN A 542 -11.19 17.30 -27.70
C ASN A 542 -11.86 18.11 -28.83
N LEU A 543 -12.60 19.16 -28.51
CA LEU A 543 -13.10 20.12 -29.50
C LEU A 543 -12.06 21.21 -29.78
N ASP A 544 -12.05 21.70 -31.01
CA ASP A 544 -11.32 22.89 -31.49
C ASP A 544 -11.76 24.11 -30.69
N GLU A 545 -10.87 25.09 -30.52
CA GLU A 545 -11.08 26.21 -29.57
C GLU A 545 -12.32 27.05 -29.87
N ASP A 546 -12.64 27.26 -31.14
CA ASP A 546 -13.82 27.98 -31.63
C ASP A 546 -15.13 27.26 -31.33
N LEU A 547 -15.07 25.96 -31.08
CA LEU A 547 -16.18 25.08 -30.77
C LEU A 547 -16.19 24.66 -29.30
N ARG A 548 -15.55 25.41 -28.40
CA ARG A 548 -15.63 25.23 -26.95
C ARG A 548 -16.62 26.23 -26.32
N PRO A 549 -17.31 25.87 -25.21
CA PRO A 549 -18.09 26.84 -24.44
C PRO A 549 -17.13 27.85 -23.79
N GLY A 550 -17.50 29.13 -23.80
CA GLY A 550 -16.84 30.14 -22.96
C GLY A 550 -16.97 29.77 -21.47
N THR A 551 -15.99 30.17 -20.66
CA THR A 551 -15.97 29.82 -19.23
C THR A 551 -16.35 31.00 -18.35
N GLY A 552 -16.74 30.74 -17.09
CA GLY A 552 -17.18 31.79 -16.15
C GLY A 552 -16.18 32.94 -15.89
N ALA A 553 -14.92 32.80 -16.33
CA ALA A 553 -13.87 33.82 -16.22
C ALA A 553 -13.70 34.71 -17.47
N ASP A 554 -14.42 34.44 -18.57
CA ASP A 554 -14.35 35.24 -19.81
C ASP A 554 -15.13 36.57 -19.67
N THR A 555 -14.61 37.51 -18.87
CA THR A 555 -15.12 38.88 -18.80
C THR A 555 -14.29 39.89 -19.60
N GLY A 556 -13.55 39.46 -20.63
CA GLY A 556 -12.67 40.34 -21.41
C GLY A 556 -12.55 40.03 -22.90
N THR A 557 -13.12 40.90 -23.73
CA THR A 557 -12.66 41.28 -25.09
C THR A 557 -12.88 40.36 -26.32
N GLY A 558 -13.72 39.33 -26.27
CA GLY A 558 -14.04 38.51 -27.45
C GLY A 558 -15.32 38.93 -28.21
N THR A 559 -15.23 39.21 -29.51
CA THR A 559 -16.33 39.62 -30.42
C THR A 559 -17.26 38.46 -30.83
N GLY A 560 -17.84 37.75 -29.86
CA GLY A 560 -18.79 36.64 -30.08
C GLY A 560 -20.26 37.04 -29.88
N ILE A 561 -21.14 36.50 -30.72
CA ILE A 561 -22.53 36.90 -30.93
C ILE A 561 -23.39 36.85 -29.64
N GLY A 562 -23.77 38.04 -29.13
CA GLY A 562 -25.12 38.31 -28.64
C GLY A 562 -25.64 37.62 -27.37
N THR A 563 -24.89 37.58 -26.26
CA THR A 563 -25.45 37.23 -24.93
C THR A 563 -24.82 38.03 -23.77
N GLY A 564 -25.00 39.36 -23.74
CA GLY A 564 -24.98 40.16 -22.50
C GLY A 564 -23.83 39.95 -21.49
N GLY A 565 -22.62 39.56 -21.90
CA GLY A 565 -21.44 39.44 -21.03
C GLY A 565 -21.44 38.25 -20.06
N ARG A 566 -22.23 37.18 -20.30
CA ARG A 566 -22.26 35.97 -19.46
C ARG A 566 -21.73 34.75 -20.22
N ALA A 567 -20.98 33.88 -19.56
CA ALA A 567 -20.54 32.60 -20.11
C ALA A 567 -21.75 31.73 -20.56
N PRO A 568 -21.66 31.06 -21.73
CA PRO A 568 -22.73 30.20 -22.21
C PRO A 568 -22.92 28.99 -21.29
N THR A 569 -24.18 28.63 -21.04
CA THR A 569 -24.53 27.37 -20.38
C THR A 569 -24.15 26.19 -21.26
N VAL A 570 -24.03 25.01 -20.65
CA VAL A 570 -23.80 23.76 -21.40
C VAL A 570 -24.87 23.55 -22.49
N ALA A 571 -26.14 23.89 -22.20
CA ALA A 571 -27.22 23.77 -23.17
C ALA A 571 -27.09 24.73 -24.37
N GLU A 572 -26.77 26.00 -24.12
CA GLU A 572 -26.55 27.00 -25.18
C GLU A 572 -25.38 26.59 -26.09
N HIS A 573 -24.31 26.06 -25.49
CA HIS A 573 -23.17 25.54 -26.23
C HIS A 573 -23.54 24.33 -27.11
N THR A 574 -24.27 23.37 -26.55
CA THR A 574 -24.70 22.19 -27.31
C THR A 574 -25.57 22.55 -28.50
N ASP A 575 -26.55 23.45 -28.34
CA ASP A 575 -27.41 23.88 -29.45
C ASP A 575 -26.63 24.56 -30.60
N ALA A 576 -25.53 25.24 -30.27
CA ALA A 576 -24.66 25.90 -31.23
C ALA A 576 -23.80 24.89 -32.02
N VAL A 577 -23.25 23.88 -31.35
CA VAL A 577 -22.25 22.97 -31.95
C VAL A 577 -22.89 21.72 -32.58
N PHE A 578 -23.99 21.21 -32.01
CA PHE A 578 -24.58 19.94 -32.44
C PHE A 578 -25.55 20.14 -33.60
N ASP A 579 -25.62 19.14 -34.46
CA ASP A 579 -26.48 19.13 -35.63
C ASP A 579 -27.71 18.22 -35.40
N ALA A 580 -28.86 18.85 -35.22
CA ALA A 580 -30.14 18.19 -35.03
C ALA A 580 -30.68 17.48 -36.30
N SER A 581 -30.01 17.59 -37.45
CA SER A 581 -30.43 16.96 -38.71
C SER A 581 -29.96 15.52 -38.91
N LEU A 582 -29.25 14.94 -37.92
CA LEU A 582 -28.78 13.55 -37.97
C LEU A 582 -29.90 12.61 -38.42
N SER A 583 -29.61 11.82 -39.45
CA SER A 583 -30.53 10.89 -40.06
C SER A 583 -29.86 9.55 -40.37
N TRP A 584 -30.63 8.58 -40.84
CA TRP A 584 -30.09 7.26 -41.18
C TRP A 584 -29.07 7.25 -42.34
N PRO A 585 -29.25 8.03 -43.42
CA PRO A 585 -28.20 8.19 -44.44
C PRO A 585 -26.88 8.73 -43.88
N ASP A 586 -26.91 9.56 -42.84
CA ASP A 586 -25.69 10.05 -42.19
C ASP A 586 -24.93 8.94 -41.47
N LEU A 587 -25.64 7.94 -40.94
CA LEU A 587 -25.04 6.76 -40.33
C LEU A 587 -24.36 5.88 -41.38
N GLU A 588 -24.99 5.68 -42.53
CA GLU A 588 -24.40 5.00 -43.68
C GLU A 588 -23.13 5.73 -44.16
N TRP A 589 -23.19 7.05 -44.28
CA TRP A 589 -22.02 7.87 -44.59
C TRP A 589 -20.92 7.69 -43.55
N LEU A 590 -21.22 7.74 -42.25
CA LEU A 590 -20.19 7.58 -41.20
C LEU A 590 -19.52 6.20 -41.27
N ARG A 591 -20.28 5.14 -41.59
CA ARG A 591 -19.76 3.79 -41.80
C ARG A 591 -18.75 3.72 -42.94
N GLU A 592 -18.90 4.54 -43.98
CA GLU A 592 -17.93 4.65 -45.09
C GLU A 592 -16.64 5.37 -44.68
N GLN A 593 -16.65 6.16 -43.60
CA GLN A 593 -15.50 6.98 -43.18
C GLN A 593 -14.52 6.25 -42.24
N THR A 594 -14.89 5.10 -41.69
CA THR A 594 -14.07 4.38 -40.70
C THR A 594 -14.31 2.87 -40.77
N ALA A 595 -13.26 2.10 -40.45
CA ALA A 595 -13.35 0.65 -40.30
C ALA A 595 -13.65 0.22 -38.85
N LEU A 596 -13.61 1.14 -37.88
CA LEU A 596 -13.89 0.82 -36.48
C LEU A 596 -15.33 0.30 -36.30
N PRO A 597 -15.58 -0.59 -35.33
CA PRO A 597 -16.93 -0.96 -34.93
C PRO A 597 -17.77 0.28 -34.58
N LEU A 598 -19.02 0.32 -35.05
CA LEU A 598 -19.96 1.39 -34.78
C LEU A 598 -21.04 0.93 -33.82
N LEU A 599 -21.28 1.73 -32.79
CA LEU A 599 -22.28 1.51 -31.78
C LEU A 599 -23.28 2.66 -31.76
N LEU A 600 -24.57 2.36 -31.58
CA LEU A 600 -25.61 3.37 -31.42
C LEU A 600 -26.09 3.43 -29.98
N LYS A 601 -26.04 4.63 -29.38
CA LYS A 601 -26.54 4.87 -28.02
C LYS A 601 -27.76 5.79 -28.04
N GLY A 602 -28.82 5.40 -27.33
CA GLY A 602 -30.05 6.18 -27.22
C GLY A 602 -31.27 5.55 -27.90
N VAL A 603 -31.18 4.26 -28.26
CA VAL A 603 -32.25 3.54 -28.95
C VAL A 603 -33.24 3.00 -27.94
N LEU A 604 -34.53 3.31 -28.12
CA LEU A 604 -35.62 2.80 -27.27
C LEU A 604 -36.69 2.07 -28.08
N ASP A 605 -36.83 2.38 -29.37
CA ASP A 605 -37.85 1.80 -30.23
C ASP A 605 -37.32 0.54 -30.93
N PRO A 606 -38.07 -0.58 -30.94
CA PRO A 606 -37.65 -1.81 -31.62
C PRO A 606 -37.49 -1.63 -33.15
N ALA A 607 -38.25 -0.75 -33.80
CA ALA A 607 -38.11 -0.50 -35.23
C ALA A 607 -36.78 0.20 -35.56
N ASP A 608 -36.36 1.14 -34.73
CA ASP A 608 -35.05 1.77 -34.85
C ASP A 608 -33.93 0.77 -34.58
N ALA A 609 -34.10 -0.14 -33.62
CA ALA A 609 -33.14 -1.21 -33.37
C ALA A 609 -32.99 -2.18 -34.55
N ALA A 610 -34.10 -2.62 -35.15
CA ALA A 610 -34.09 -3.47 -36.34
C ALA A 610 -33.41 -2.77 -37.53
N ARG A 611 -33.65 -1.46 -37.68
CA ARG A 611 -33.02 -0.65 -38.73
C ARG A 611 -31.52 -0.49 -38.50
N ALA A 612 -31.08 -0.26 -37.26
CA ALA A 612 -29.67 -0.22 -36.89
C ALA A 612 -28.96 -1.55 -37.17
N ALA A 613 -29.58 -2.68 -36.80
CA ALA A 613 -29.07 -4.00 -37.10
C ALA A 613 -28.93 -4.22 -38.62
N SER A 614 -29.95 -3.83 -39.40
CA SER A 614 -29.93 -3.93 -40.86
C SER A 614 -28.86 -3.03 -41.50
N ALA A 615 -28.48 -1.94 -40.84
CA ALA A 615 -27.40 -1.04 -41.27
C ALA A 615 -25.99 -1.54 -40.86
N GLY A 616 -25.88 -2.71 -40.23
CA GLY A 616 -24.59 -3.31 -39.85
C GLY A 616 -23.94 -2.65 -38.63
N ILE A 617 -24.74 -2.12 -37.70
CA ILE A 617 -24.26 -1.62 -36.40
C ILE A 617 -23.82 -2.79 -35.52
N ASP A 618 -22.64 -2.68 -34.91
CA ASP A 618 -22.02 -3.76 -34.14
C ASP A 618 -22.64 -3.92 -32.74
N ALA A 619 -23.11 -2.82 -32.14
CA ALA A 619 -23.87 -2.87 -30.90
C ALA A 619 -24.84 -1.70 -30.69
N ILE A 620 -25.89 -1.95 -29.92
CA ILE A 620 -26.90 -0.96 -29.53
C ILE A 620 -26.89 -0.81 -28.01
N VAL A 621 -26.88 0.43 -27.53
CA VAL A 621 -27.11 0.76 -26.11
C VAL A 621 -28.52 1.30 -25.94
N VAL A 622 -29.36 0.49 -25.30
CA VAL A 622 -30.71 0.88 -24.87
C VAL A 622 -30.58 1.91 -23.77
N SER A 623 -30.93 3.15 -24.09
CA SER A 623 -30.60 4.32 -23.26
C SER A 623 -31.66 5.41 -23.43
N ASN A 624 -31.99 6.07 -22.33
CA ASN A 624 -32.68 7.37 -22.35
C ASN A 624 -31.80 8.46 -21.72
N HIS A 625 -30.48 8.27 -21.86
CA HIS A 625 -29.46 9.19 -21.37
C HIS A 625 -29.51 9.42 -19.84
N GLY A 626 -29.90 8.40 -19.08
CA GLY A 626 -30.07 8.51 -17.63
C GLY A 626 -31.19 9.47 -17.23
N GLY A 627 -32.23 9.60 -18.06
CA GLY A 627 -33.36 10.53 -17.86
C GLY A 627 -33.02 11.99 -18.12
N ARG A 628 -31.95 12.29 -18.89
CA ARG A 628 -31.41 13.64 -19.11
C ARG A 628 -31.77 14.28 -20.45
N GLN A 629 -32.59 13.61 -21.27
CA GLN A 629 -33.07 14.10 -22.58
C GLN A 629 -34.60 14.28 -22.58
N LEU A 630 -35.37 13.37 -23.16
CA LEU A 630 -36.83 13.45 -23.19
C LEU A 630 -37.45 12.96 -21.86
N ASP A 631 -37.99 13.87 -21.05
CA ASP A 631 -38.78 13.52 -19.86
C ASP A 631 -40.20 13.13 -20.29
N GLY A 632 -40.65 11.96 -19.85
CA GLY A 632 -41.84 11.26 -20.37
C GLY A 632 -41.50 10.09 -21.32
N ALA A 633 -40.23 9.86 -21.63
CA ALA A 633 -39.81 8.64 -22.33
C ALA A 633 -39.97 7.39 -21.46
N VAL A 634 -40.11 6.23 -22.11
CA VAL A 634 -40.10 4.92 -21.44
C VAL A 634 -38.79 4.69 -20.68
N ALA A 635 -38.87 3.93 -19.58
CA ALA A 635 -37.67 3.49 -18.88
C ALA A 635 -36.83 2.59 -19.80
N ALA A 636 -35.50 2.75 -19.80
CA ALA A 636 -34.63 2.02 -20.72
C ALA A 636 -34.76 0.49 -20.55
N VAL A 637 -34.83 0.01 -19.30
CA VAL A 637 -35.03 -1.41 -18.98
C VAL A 637 -36.37 -1.96 -19.50
N ALA A 638 -37.41 -1.14 -19.59
CA ALA A 638 -38.72 -1.56 -20.10
C ALA A 638 -38.71 -1.72 -21.64
N ALA A 639 -37.89 -0.94 -22.34
CA ALA A 639 -37.69 -1.06 -23.78
C ALA A 639 -36.80 -2.26 -24.16
N LEU A 640 -35.90 -2.65 -23.27
CA LEU A 640 -34.84 -3.64 -23.53
C LEU A 640 -35.33 -4.95 -24.16
N PRO A 641 -36.38 -5.65 -23.65
CA PRO A 641 -36.80 -6.92 -24.24
C PRO A 641 -37.27 -6.80 -25.69
N ALA A 642 -37.99 -5.73 -26.03
CA ALA A 642 -38.48 -5.50 -27.38
C ALA A 642 -37.33 -5.17 -28.35
N VAL A 643 -36.35 -4.39 -27.90
CA VAL A 643 -35.13 -4.11 -28.67
C VAL A 643 -34.32 -5.38 -28.90
N CYS A 644 -34.08 -6.20 -27.87
CA CYS A 644 -33.39 -7.48 -28.00
C CYS A 644 -34.09 -8.42 -28.99
N ALA A 645 -35.43 -8.47 -28.96
CA ALA A 645 -36.21 -9.27 -29.89
C ALA A 645 -36.08 -8.75 -31.34
N ALA A 646 -36.10 -7.43 -31.54
CA ALA A 646 -36.06 -6.84 -32.88
C ALA A 646 -34.73 -6.99 -33.60
N VAL A 647 -33.62 -7.14 -32.87
CA VAL A 647 -32.28 -7.33 -33.48
C VAL A 647 -31.97 -8.80 -33.76
N GLU A 648 -32.70 -9.75 -33.19
CA GLU A 648 -32.53 -11.21 -33.38
C GLU A 648 -31.08 -11.71 -33.27
N GLY A 649 -30.27 -11.05 -32.43
CA GLY A 649 -28.85 -11.40 -32.24
C GLY A 649 -27.91 -10.94 -33.36
N ALA A 650 -28.36 -10.12 -34.30
CA ALA A 650 -27.53 -9.53 -35.35
C ALA A 650 -26.44 -8.59 -34.82
N CYS A 651 -26.65 -8.00 -33.63
CA CYS A 651 -25.68 -7.17 -32.93
C CYS A 651 -25.80 -7.32 -31.42
N ASP A 652 -24.78 -6.87 -30.69
CA ASP A 652 -24.81 -6.86 -29.23
C ASP A 652 -25.80 -5.79 -28.71
N VAL A 653 -26.56 -6.10 -27.66
CA VAL A 653 -27.44 -5.12 -26.99
C VAL A 653 -26.96 -4.90 -25.57
N LEU A 654 -26.74 -3.65 -25.19
CA LEU A 654 -26.37 -3.23 -23.83
C LEU A 654 -27.45 -2.34 -23.24
N LEU A 655 -27.43 -2.18 -21.92
CA LEU A 655 -28.34 -1.30 -21.19
C LEU A 655 -27.56 -0.23 -20.43
N ASP A 656 -28.05 1.01 -20.40
CA ASP A 656 -27.66 2.00 -19.40
C ASP A 656 -28.90 2.56 -18.68
N SER A 657 -28.73 3.65 -17.91
CA SER A 657 -29.83 4.39 -17.29
C SER A 657 -30.51 3.67 -16.11
N GLY A 658 -29.84 3.64 -14.95
CA GLY A 658 -30.46 3.27 -13.67
C GLY A 658 -29.68 2.26 -12.83
N ILE A 659 -28.64 1.63 -13.38
CA ILE A 659 -27.82 0.62 -12.68
C ILE A 659 -27.19 1.19 -11.40
N ARG A 660 -27.37 0.48 -10.27
CA ARG A 660 -26.81 0.81 -8.94
C ARG A 660 -26.27 -0.38 -8.16
N SER A 661 -26.45 -1.61 -8.64
CA SER A 661 -26.00 -2.82 -7.95
C SER A 661 -25.69 -3.96 -8.92
N GLY A 662 -25.00 -5.00 -8.46
CA GLY A 662 -24.79 -6.24 -9.21
C GLY A 662 -26.09 -6.98 -9.54
N THR A 663 -27.12 -6.85 -8.68
CA THR A 663 -28.47 -7.37 -8.97
C THR A 663 -29.11 -6.64 -10.16
N ASP A 664 -28.88 -5.34 -10.31
CA ASP A 664 -29.35 -4.60 -11.50
C ASP A 664 -28.68 -5.07 -12.78
N VAL A 665 -27.38 -5.39 -12.70
CA VAL A 665 -26.65 -5.99 -13.83
C VAL A 665 -27.28 -7.34 -14.18
N LEU A 666 -27.55 -8.19 -13.19
CA LEU A 666 -28.20 -9.49 -13.40
C LEU A 666 -29.59 -9.35 -14.03
N ARG A 667 -30.40 -8.37 -13.58
CA ARG A 667 -31.72 -8.04 -14.17
C ARG A 667 -31.60 -7.67 -15.64
N ALA A 668 -30.63 -6.83 -16.00
CA ALA A 668 -30.39 -6.44 -17.38
C ALA A 668 -30.00 -7.65 -18.25
N LEU A 669 -29.11 -8.50 -17.75
CA LEU A 669 -28.69 -9.73 -18.44
C LEU A 669 -29.89 -10.65 -18.69
N ALA A 670 -30.71 -10.91 -17.67
CA ALA A 670 -31.90 -11.77 -17.77
C ALA A 670 -32.95 -11.26 -18.77
N LEU A 671 -32.94 -9.94 -19.05
CA LEU A 671 -33.81 -9.33 -20.07
C LEU A 671 -33.18 -9.32 -21.49
N GLY A 672 -31.99 -9.88 -21.65
CA GLY A 672 -31.35 -10.12 -22.95
C GLY A 672 -30.12 -9.27 -23.23
N ALA A 673 -29.80 -8.27 -22.38
CA ALA A 673 -28.59 -7.48 -22.54
C ALA A 673 -27.34 -8.36 -22.43
N LYS A 674 -26.27 -7.99 -23.13
CA LYS A 674 -24.95 -8.61 -23.01
C LYS A 674 -24.16 -8.08 -21.81
N GLY A 675 -24.45 -6.85 -21.41
CA GLY A 675 -23.86 -6.15 -20.28
C GLY A 675 -24.45 -4.76 -20.13
N VAL A 676 -23.90 -3.98 -19.21
CA VAL A 676 -24.41 -2.64 -18.90
C VAL A 676 -23.34 -1.56 -18.97
N LEU A 677 -23.78 -0.31 -19.13
CA LEU A 677 -22.95 0.88 -19.02
C LEU A 677 -23.23 1.62 -17.71
N LEU A 678 -22.20 1.82 -16.89
CA LEU A 678 -22.26 2.48 -15.59
C LEU A 678 -21.92 3.97 -15.72
N GLY A 679 -22.87 4.83 -15.36
CA GLY A 679 -22.72 6.29 -15.39
C GLY A 679 -22.39 6.88 -14.03
N ARG A 680 -23.37 7.59 -13.44
CA ARG A 680 -23.25 8.35 -12.18
C ARG A 680 -22.44 7.66 -11.05
N PRO A 681 -22.57 6.34 -10.80
CA PRO A 681 -21.76 5.70 -9.75
C PRO A 681 -20.25 5.84 -9.92
N VAL A 682 -19.75 5.86 -11.16
CA VAL A 682 -18.32 6.14 -11.42
C VAL A 682 -17.96 7.55 -10.98
N LEU A 683 -18.82 8.54 -11.22
CA LEU A 683 -18.58 9.92 -10.78
C LEU A 683 -18.70 10.09 -9.26
N TRP A 684 -19.51 9.25 -8.60
CA TRP A 684 -19.58 9.23 -7.14
C TRP A 684 -18.27 8.73 -6.53
N GLY A 685 -17.78 7.57 -6.97
CA GLY A 685 -16.49 7.05 -6.53
C GLY A 685 -15.35 8.03 -6.83
N LEU A 686 -15.35 8.63 -8.03
CA LEU A 686 -14.37 9.63 -8.41
C LEU A 686 -14.38 10.87 -7.50
N ALA A 687 -15.57 11.33 -7.10
CA ALA A 687 -15.72 12.45 -6.17
C ALA A 687 -15.22 12.11 -4.76
N VAL A 688 -15.48 10.90 -4.28
CA VAL A 688 -15.15 10.46 -2.91
C VAL A 688 -13.65 10.23 -2.73
N GLY A 689 -12.99 9.59 -3.69
CA GLY A 689 -11.62 9.09 -3.51
C GLY A 689 -10.78 9.04 -4.78
N GLY A 690 -11.12 9.84 -5.79
CA GLY A 690 -10.36 9.86 -7.05
C GLY A 690 -10.32 8.48 -7.71
N GLU A 691 -9.12 8.02 -8.10
CA GLU A 691 -8.92 6.68 -8.67
C GLU A 691 -9.34 5.56 -7.73
N GLN A 692 -8.99 5.66 -6.43
CA GLN A 692 -9.29 4.63 -5.45
C GLN A 692 -10.80 4.46 -5.26
N GLY A 693 -11.55 5.58 -5.19
CA GLY A 693 -13.01 5.53 -5.07
C GLY A 693 -13.69 4.96 -6.33
N VAL A 694 -13.15 5.18 -7.54
CA VAL A 694 -13.63 4.48 -8.75
C VAL A 694 -13.30 2.98 -8.68
N GLY A 695 -12.13 2.61 -8.16
CA GLY A 695 -11.76 1.22 -7.89
C GLY A 695 -12.74 0.54 -6.92
N GLU A 696 -13.15 1.24 -5.86
CA GLU A 696 -14.14 0.75 -4.89
C GLU A 696 -15.50 0.49 -5.54
N VAL A 697 -15.97 1.37 -6.44
CA VAL A 697 -17.19 1.15 -7.24
C VAL A 697 -17.13 -0.17 -8.01
N PHE A 698 -16.02 -0.46 -8.69
CA PHE A 698 -15.87 -1.69 -9.47
C PHE A 698 -15.71 -2.92 -8.57
N SER A 699 -15.02 -2.79 -7.43
CA SER A 699 -14.87 -3.87 -6.45
C SER A 699 -16.22 -4.29 -5.88
N LEU A 700 -17.01 -3.32 -5.40
CA LEU A 700 -18.36 -3.55 -4.88
C LEU A 700 -19.26 -4.20 -5.93
N LEU A 701 -19.28 -3.66 -7.15
CA LEU A 701 -20.08 -4.25 -8.22
C LEU A 701 -19.65 -5.66 -8.59
N LYS A 702 -18.35 -5.94 -8.65
CA LYS A 702 -17.85 -7.28 -8.96
C LYS A 702 -18.34 -8.30 -7.93
N GLN A 703 -18.18 -7.98 -6.64
CA GLN A 703 -18.66 -8.81 -5.54
C GLN A 703 -20.17 -9.02 -5.62
N GLU A 704 -20.95 -7.95 -5.79
CA GLU A 704 -22.41 -8.06 -5.90
C GLU A 704 -22.86 -8.87 -7.13
N ILE A 705 -22.13 -8.82 -8.25
CA ILE A 705 -22.42 -9.62 -9.45
C ILE A 705 -22.10 -11.10 -9.17
N GLU A 706 -20.97 -11.41 -8.52
CA GLU A 706 -20.61 -12.77 -8.12
C GLU A 706 -21.67 -13.38 -7.20
N ASP A 707 -22.10 -12.63 -6.19
CA ASP A 707 -23.17 -13.02 -5.27
C ASP A 707 -24.50 -13.21 -6.00
N ALA A 708 -24.89 -12.25 -6.84
CA ALA A 708 -26.14 -12.33 -7.59
C ALA A 708 -26.17 -13.55 -8.54
N LEU A 709 -25.07 -13.82 -9.24
CA LEU A 709 -24.89 -14.99 -10.11
C LEU A 709 -25.00 -16.29 -9.30
N ALA A 710 -24.30 -16.39 -8.17
CA ALA A 710 -24.36 -17.56 -7.31
C ALA A 710 -25.78 -17.82 -6.80
N LEU A 711 -26.42 -16.80 -6.22
CA LEU A 711 -27.76 -16.88 -5.64
C LEU A 711 -28.84 -17.13 -6.69
N SER A 712 -28.62 -16.75 -7.95
CA SER A 712 -29.54 -17.05 -9.05
C SER A 712 -29.31 -18.41 -9.72
N GLY A 713 -28.29 -19.17 -9.30
CA GLY A 713 -27.92 -20.43 -9.93
C GLY A 713 -27.30 -20.26 -11.32
N CYS A 714 -26.57 -19.18 -11.53
CA CYS A 714 -25.92 -18.85 -12.79
C CYS A 714 -24.39 -18.92 -12.62
N PRO A 715 -23.67 -19.82 -13.32
CA PRO A 715 -22.21 -19.87 -13.24
C PRO A 715 -21.50 -18.70 -13.96
N GLY A 716 -22.23 -17.86 -14.68
CA GLY A 716 -21.70 -16.66 -15.32
C GLY A 716 -22.72 -15.88 -16.17
N PRO A 717 -22.32 -14.75 -16.79
CA PRO A 717 -23.22 -13.83 -17.50
C PRO A 717 -24.05 -14.48 -18.59
N GLU A 718 -23.49 -15.41 -19.37
CA GLU A 718 -24.24 -16.06 -20.46
C GLU A 718 -25.38 -16.94 -19.92
N ALA A 719 -25.17 -17.61 -18.78
CA ALA A 719 -26.23 -18.37 -18.12
C ALA A 719 -27.31 -17.43 -17.56
N ALA A 720 -26.92 -16.27 -17.04
CA ALA A 720 -27.86 -15.26 -16.54
C ALA A 720 -28.78 -14.71 -17.63
N ARG A 721 -28.33 -14.63 -18.89
CA ARG A 721 -29.19 -14.24 -20.03
C ARG A 721 -30.31 -15.23 -20.33
N GLY A 722 -30.20 -16.47 -19.85
CA GLY A 722 -31.25 -17.49 -19.91
C GLY A 722 -32.13 -17.56 -18.64
N LEU A 723 -31.91 -16.67 -17.67
CA LEU A 723 -32.67 -16.61 -16.44
C LEU A 723 -34.08 -16.06 -16.71
N ALA A 724 -35.11 -16.66 -16.11
CA ALA A 724 -36.47 -16.16 -16.28
C ALA A 724 -36.66 -14.88 -15.46
N ALA A 725 -37.22 -13.86 -16.10
CA ALA A 725 -37.60 -12.59 -15.48
C ALA A 725 -39.12 -12.37 -15.56
N VAL A 726 -39.66 -11.73 -14.52
CA VAL A 726 -41.05 -11.29 -14.43
C VAL A 726 -41.05 -9.78 -14.29
N LEU A 727 -41.80 -9.10 -15.15
CA LEU A 727 -41.98 -7.65 -15.13
C LEU A 727 -43.29 -7.32 -14.42
N ASP A 728 -43.23 -6.49 -13.38
CA ASP A 728 -44.42 -6.01 -12.66
C ASP A 728 -45.45 -5.41 -13.65
N GLY A 729 -46.67 -5.97 -13.66
CA GLY A 729 -47.76 -5.56 -14.56
C GLY A 729 -47.96 -6.42 -15.82
N SER A 730 -47.18 -7.48 -16.03
CA SER A 730 -47.40 -8.45 -17.11
C SER A 730 -47.48 -9.89 -16.59
N ASP A 731 -48.58 -10.60 -16.88
CA ASP A 731 -48.75 -12.05 -16.59
C ASP A 731 -47.88 -12.96 -17.50
N ARG A 732 -46.96 -12.38 -18.27
CA ARG A 732 -46.12 -13.11 -19.24
C ARG A 732 -44.68 -13.14 -18.77
N THR A 733 -44.22 -14.31 -18.35
CA THR A 733 -42.78 -14.62 -18.26
C THR A 733 -42.14 -14.45 -19.64
N THR A 734 -41.01 -13.74 -19.73
CA THR A 734 -40.19 -13.68 -20.96
C THR A 734 -39.54 -15.05 -21.19
N ARG A 735 -40.26 -15.98 -21.83
CA ARG A 735 -39.66 -17.24 -22.31
C ARG A 735 -38.86 -16.95 -23.58
N SER A 736 -37.54 -17.05 -23.48
CA SER A 736 -36.67 -17.28 -24.64
C SER A 736 -37.12 -18.56 -25.35
N ALA A 737 -37.41 -18.45 -26.64
CA ALA A 737 -37.78 -19.57 -27.48
C ALA A 737 -36.56 -20.50 -27.69
N SER A 738 -36.68 -21.71 -27.14
CA SER A 738 -36.06 -22.97 -27.58
C SER A 738 -34.93 -22.89 -28.61
N ARG A 739 -33.68 -23.11 -28.15
CA ARG A 739 -32.73 -23.93 -28.92
C ARG A 739 -32.99 -25.39 -28.55
N GLU A 740 -33.57 -26.14 -29.47
CA GLU A 740 -33.72 -27.59 -29.36
C GLU A 740 -32.36 -28.22 -29.06
N ALA A 741 -32.31 -29.02 -27.99
CA ALA A 741 -31.19 -29.90 -27.73
C ALA A 741 -31.10 -30.91 -28.90
N ALA A 742 -29.96 -30.92 -29.59
CA ALA A 742 -29.65 -31.95 -30.57
C ALA A 742 -29.74 -33.34 -29.91
N PRO A 743 -30.31 -34.35 -30.60
CA PRO A 743 -30.47 -35.67 -30.01
C PRO A 743 -29.09 -36.29 -29.80
N CYS A 744 -28.86 -36.74 -28.56
CA CYS A 744 -27.72 -37.55 -28.19
C CYS A 744 -27.78 -38.86 -28.99
N THR A 745 -26.96 -38.99 -30.03
CA THR A 745 -26.74 -40.27 -30.72
C THR A 745 -25.67 -41.02 -29.95
N GLU A 746 -26.10 -42.01 -29.17
CA GLU A 746 -25.28 -43.16 -28.81
C GLU A 746 -24.74 -43.83 -30.07
N THR A 747 -23.44 -44.11 -30.13
CA THR A 747 -22.88 -45.36 -30.69
C THR A 747 -21.36 -45.46 -30.44
N CYS A 748 -20.98 -46.53 -29.72
CA CYS A 748 -19.65 -47.14 -29.51
C CYS A 748 -18.51 -46.34 -28.87
#